data_AF-D5X385-F1
#
_entry.id   AF-D5X385-F1
#
_cell.length_a   1.000
_cell.length_b   1.000
_cell.length_c   1.000
_cell.angle_alpha   90.00
_cell.angle_beta   90.00
_cell.angle_gamma   90.00
#
_symmetry.space_group_name_H-M   'P 1'
#
loop_
_entity.id
_entity.type
_entity.pdbx_description
1 polymer ?
#
loop_
_entity_poly.entity_id
_entity_poly.type
_entity_poly.pdbx_seq_one_letter_code
_entity_poly.pdbx_strand_id
1 'polypeptide(L)'
;MYAAHFGLSAPPFQLNPDPSFLFESKGHNYAHQYLRFGAMQGEGFIIVTGEIGAGKTTLVRALLNELDPTKVAAAQIVSTQLEAEDLLRAVANAFGVPSKNASKAELLAALEAHFTTLMLQNRRALLVIDEAQNLNAAAIEELRMLSNFQYGNRALLQSYLVGQPELREVLRAPNLEQLRQRIIASCHIGPMDSDETRAYIIHRLKRVGWTGRPQFDDAAFASVHDWTGGLPRRINMLCNRLLLSAFLDNTDQIDAARVDTVAREIREEIGGLLRPADPTEPQAPTITAPVQRTAPAAPEPPIQTDTASSLPVLRDVAEALTRAPAPPKPGEPGPLLCIAQTLEDRIALHPLMQKMRAYSGLPQPVLVGLEQLSSSAIANDPALAEIDLALLPDAQDERPSLAVWVNWLDQIFTTYRPAAVLTFADSDAALAAGLMAQRQKISHAHIESGLRHGQRADTQEIDRIVIDQLTDLHLTLGTGCADTLTHDGIPPASIRVVGNLRIDAVVQGLANAPDPKLFATEIGVPKTYLSNPQGYALLLLEDTEWATSRDKMIDLLANAKRLSRILPVIWPMPTALHSRLLQYGLSNSLRGSRVACVPELPFGQTLALLSKATCLLTDRANLQDASSYLAIPCLTLKDYCARTQTLKQGSNQLVGRDFRRIFQAMGDILEGDKKARPNPFEDDGKASERIAQALETWLMTQWENQVLETLETQA
;
A
#
# COMPACT_ATOMS: atom_id res chain seq x y z
N MET A 1 -5.09 -53.31 2.20
CA MET A 1 -6.33 -53.93 2.70
C MET A 1 -7.54 -53.06 2.39
N TYR A 2 -7.71 -51.87 2.98
CA TYR A 2 -8.90 -51.03 2.68
C TYR A 2 -8.98 -50.55 1.22
N ALA A 3 -7.85 -50.29 0.54
CA ALA A 3 -7.86 -49.79 -0.84
C ALA A 3 -8.56 -50.78 -1.79
N ALA A 4 -8.26 -52.08 -1.67
CA ALA A 4 -8.92 -53.13 -2.45
C ALA A 4 -10.41 -53.26 -2.11
N HIS A 5 -10.78 -53.11 -0.82
CA HIS A 5 -12.17 -53.15 -0.39
C HIS A 5 -13.04 -52.04 -1.00
N PHE A 6 -12.50 -50.83 -1.09
CA PHE A 6 -13.16 -49.68 -1.70
C PHE A 6 -12.93 -49.55 -3.22
N GLY A 7 -12.22 -50.49 -3.85
CA GLY A 7 -11.93 -50.47 -5.29
C GLY A 7 -10.94 -49.39 -5.73
N LEU A 8 -10.08 -48.90 -4.83
CA LEU A 8 -9.06 -47.90 -5.10
C LEU A 8 -7.77 -48.56 -5.59
N SER A 9 -7.11 -47.95 -6.57
CA SER A 9 -5.85 -48.44 -7.14
C SER A 9 -4.65 -48.32 -6.19
N ALA A 10 -4.70 -47.36 -5.26
CA ALA A 10 -3.69 -47.16 -4.23
C ALA A 10 -4.29 -46.44 -2.99
N PRO A 11 -3.62 -46.44 -1.83
CA PRO A 11 -4.01 -45.64 -0.66
C PRO A 11 -3.96 -44.13 -0.97
N PRO A 12 -5.07 -43.37 -0.87
CA PRO A 12 -5.12 -41.95 -1.27
C PRO A 12 -4.48 -40.98 -0.26
N PHE A 13 -4.44 -41.33 1.02
CA PHE A 13 -4.05 -40.42 2.11
C PHE A 13 -2.71 -40.79 2.76
N GLN A 14 -1.72 -41.09 1.92
CA GLN A 14 -0.36 -41.34 2.41
C GLN A 14 0.28 -40.06 2.94
N LEU A 15 1.09 -40.20 4.00
CA LEU A 15 1.84 -39.10 4.61
C LEU A 15 3.13 -38.79 3.86
N ASN A 16 3.63 -39.72 3.03
CA ASN A 16 4.81 -39.49 2.21
C ASN A 16 4.48 -38.49 1.09
N PRO A 17 5.36 -37.52 0.81
CA PRO A 17 5.15 -36.55 -0.25
C PRO A 17 5.27 -37.21 -1.63
N ASP A 18 4.15 -37.31 -2.34
CA ASP A 18 4.05 -37.78 -3.72
C ASP A 18 3.54 -36.64 -4.63
N PRO A 19 4.34 -36.18 -5.61
CA PRO A 19 3.94 -35.12 -6.54
C PRO A 19 2.66 -35.42 -7.35
N SER A 20 2.32 -36.69 -7.57
CA SER A 20 1.13 -37.07 -8.34
C SER A 20 -0.19 -36.74 -7.63
N PHE A 21 -0.14 -36.53 -6.31
CA PHE A 21 -1.25 -36.13 -5.45
C PHE A 21 -1.23 -34.63 -5.09
N LEU A 22 -0.47 -33.82 -5.84
CA LEU A 22 -0.46 -32.37 -5.67
C LEU A 22 -1.85 -31.79 -5.95
N PHE A 23 -2.41 -31.13 -4.94
CA PHE A 23 -3.65 -30.37 -5.06
C PHE A 23 -3.32 -28.89 -5.03
N GLU A 24 -3.70 -28.19 -6.10
CA GLU A 24 -3.54 -26.75 -6.23
C GLU A 24 -4.66 -26.01 -5.49
N SER A 25 -4.59 -25.96 -4.15
CA SER A 25 -5.41 -25.00 -3.39
C SER A 25 -5.11 -23.57 -3.86
N LYS A 26 -5.98 -22.61 -3.56
CA LYS A 26 -5.78 -21.18 -3.91
C LYS A 26 -4.42 -20.71 -3.37
N GLY A 27 -4.08 -21.08 -2.13
CA GLY A 27 -2.80 -20.75 -1.52
C GLY A 27 -1.60 -21.41 -2.19
N HIS A 28 -1.72 -22.68 -2.59
CA HIS A 28 -0.64 -23.38 -3.28
C HIS A 28 -0.45 -22.90 -4.72
N ASN A 29 -1.53 -22.64 -5.46
CA ASN A 29 -1.46 -22.12 -6.82
C ASN A 29 -0.83 -20.72 -6.83
N TYR A 30 -1.23 -19.87 -5.88
CA TYR A 30 -0.67 -18.54 -5.73
C TYR A 30 0.82 -18.58 -5.36
N ALA A 31 1.21 -19.43 -4.40
CA ALA A 31 2.61 -19.66 -4.05
C ALA A 31 3.41 -20.23 -5.24
N HIS A 32 2.83 -21.13 -6.04
CA HIS A 32 3.46 -21.73 -7.21
C HIS A 32 3.76 -20.70 -8.30
N GLN A 33 2.75 -19.90 -8.69
CA GLN A 33 2.91 -18.84 -9.69
C GLN A 33 3.96 -17.81 -9.25
N TYR A 34 3.98 -17.50 -7.96
CA TYR A 34 4.92 -16.56 -7.38
C TYR A 34 6.36 -17.09 -7.37
N LEU A 35 6.55 -18.37 -7.04
CA LEU A 35 7.86 -19.03 -7.16
C LEU A 35 8.35 -19.10 -8.61
N ARG A 36 7.45 -19.34 -9.57
CA ARG A 36 7.80 -19.32 -11.00
C ARG A 36 8.27 -17.93 -11.44
N PHE A 37 7.56 -16.87 -11.04
CA PHE A 37 8.00 -15.50 -11.30
C PHE A 37 9.39 -15.23 -10.71
N GLY A 38 9.61 -15.65 -9.46
CA GLY A 38 10.91 -15.54 -8.81
C GLY A 38 12.04 -16.28 -9.51
N ALA A 39 11.79 -17.50 -9.98
CA ALA A 39 12.74 -18.30 -10.76
C ALA A 39 13.10 -17.64 -12.11
N MET A 40 12.26 -16.76 -12.64
CA MET A 40 12.56 -16.00 -13.87
C MET A 40 13.54 -14.86 -13.62
N GLN A 41 13.53 -14.23 -12.44
CA GLN A 41 14.45 -13.14 -12.08
C GLN A 41 15.91 -13.61 -12.00
N GLY A 42 16.15 -14.83 -11.52
CA GLY A 42 17.47 -15.46 -11.55
C GLY A 42 18.51 -14.88 -10.56
N GLU A 43 18.09 -14.04 -9.62
CA GLU A 43 18.94 -13.48 -8.56
C GLU A 43 18.22 -13.40 -7.20
N GLY A 44 18.99 -13.22 -6.12
CA GLY A 44 18.48 -12.96 -4.76
C GLY A 44 17.89 -14.16 -4.01
N PHE A 45 17.25 -13.86 -2.87
CA PHE A 45 16.63 -14.85 -1.98
C PHE A 45 15.11 -14.89 -2.09
N ILE A 46 14.53 -16.09 -2.21
CA ILE A 46 13.09 -16.30 -2.14
C ILE A 46 12.75 -17.08 -0.87
N ILE A 47 11.81 -16.57 -0.09
CA ILE A 47 11.41 -17.18 1.18
C ILE A 47 10.04 -17.84 1.02
N VAL A 48 9.95 -19.14 1.34
CA VAL A 48 8.69 -19.89 1.39
C VAL A 48 8.48 -20.40 2.80
N THR A 49 7.39 -19.96 3.43
CA THR A 49 7.04 -20.34 4.79
C THR A 49 5.64 -20.93 4.85
N GLY A 50 5.33 -21.66 5.91
CA GLY A 50 4.05 -22.31 6.11
C GLY A 50 4.13 -23.33 7.24
N GLU A 51 3.00 -23.79 7.74
CA GLU A 51 2.96 -24.69 8.89
C GLU A 51 3.56 -26.07 8.56
N ILE A 52 3.83 -26.85 9.61
CA ILE A 52 4.31 -28.22 9.46
C ILE A 52 3.27 -29.05 8.72
N GLY A 53 3.66 -29.62 7.58
CA GLY A 53 2.75 -30.41 6.74
C GLY A 53 1.82 -29.60 5.83
N ALA A 54 2.07 -28.29 5.66
CA ALA A 54 1.35 -27.43 4.72
C ALA A 54 1.61 -27.76 3.24
N GLY A 55 2.65 -28.53 2.89
CA GLY A 55 2.95 -28.93 1.51
C GLY A 55 4.12 -28.21 0.83
N LYS A 56 4.88 -27.39 1.58
CA LYS A 56 6.04 -26.59 1.09
C LYS A 56 7.04 -27.39 0.24
N THR A 57 7.56 -28.51 0.76
CA THR A 57 8.53 -29.36 0.04
C THR A 57 7.96 -29.91 -1.27
N THR A 58 6.67 -30.28 -1.28
CA THR A 58 5.99 -30.79 -2.48
C THR A 58 5.86 -29.69 -3.53
N LEU A 59 5.52 -28.46 -3.12
CA LEU A 59 5.46 -27.29 -4.00
C LEU A 59 6.81 -26.98 -4.66
N VAL A 60 7.88 -27.01 -3.87
CA VAL A 60 9.23 -26.72 -4.38
C VAL A 60 9.72 -27.82 -5.31
N ARG A 61 9.43 -29.09 -5.01
CA ARG A 61 9.72 -30.20 -5.94
C ARG A 61 8.93 -30.08 -7.24
N ALA A 62 7.68 -29.65 -7.18
CA ALA A 62 6.88 -29.39 -8.38
C ALA A 62 7.55 -28.31 -9.25
N LEU A 63 7.97 -27.20 -8.65
CA LEU A 63 8.74 -26.16 -9.35
C LEU A 63 10.02 -26.72 -9.98
N LEU A 64 10.83 -27.46 -9.22
CA LEU A 64 12.10 -28.03 -9.71
C LEU A 64 11.90 -28.98 -10.91
N ASN A 65 10.79 -29.73 -10.93
CA ASN A 65 10.45 -30.62 -12.04
C ASN A 65 9.99 -29.87 -13.31
N GLU A 66 9.51 -28.63 -13.17
CA GLU A 66 9.13 -27.77 -14.31
C GLU A 66 10.33 -27.03 -14.93
N LEU A 67 11.44 -26.90 -14.20
CA LEU A 67 12.62 -26.20 -14.68
C LEU A 67 13.36 -27.01 -15.73
N ASP A 68 13.77 -26.34 -16.80
CA ASP A 68 14.57 -26.94 -17.87
C ASP A 68 16.00 -27.24 -17.35
N PRO A 69 16.40 -28.52 -17.22
CA PRO A 69 17.70 -28.91 -16.67
C PRO A 69 18.88 -28.44 -17.53
N THR A 70 18.62 -28.14 -18.81
CA THR A 70 19.62 -27.57 -19.73
C THR A 70 19.89 -26.09 -19.45
N LYS A 71 18.99 -25.40 -18.75
CA LYS A 71 19.08 -23.95 -18.44
C LYS A 71 19.30 -23.66 -16.96
N VAL A 72 18.92 -24.58 -16.07
CA VAL A 72 19.07 -24.40 -14.62
C VAL A 72 19.73 -25.64 -14.02
N ALA A 73 20.83 -25.43 -13.29
CA ALA A 73 21.41 -26.41 -12.39
C ALA A 73 20.83 -26.16 -11.00
N ALA A 74 19.85 -26.96 -10.60
CA ALA A 74 19.21 -26.85 -9.30
C ALA A 74 19.78 -27.88 -8.31
N ALA A 75 20.07 -27.42 -7.10
CA ALA A 75 20.52 -28.25 -5.98
C ALA A 75 19.56 -28.06 -4.80
N GLN A 76 19.14 -29.15 -4.16
CA GLN A 76 18.31 -29.11 -2.95
C GLN A 76 19.09 -29.67 -1.76
N ILE A 77 19.13 -28.90 -0.67
CA ILE A 77 19.68 -29.29 0.61
C ILE A 77 18.55 -29.30 1.62
N VAL A 78 18.46 -30.35 2.43
CA VAL A 78 17.58 -30.39 3.59
C VAL A 78 18.41 -30.03 4.80
N SER A 79 18.11 -28.91 5.45
CA SER A 79 18.88 -28.42 6.59
C SER A 79 18.57 -29.23 7.83
N THR A 80 19.55 -30.00 8.28
CA THR A 80 19.69 -30.38 9.69
C THR A 80 20.33 -29.21 10.44
N GLN A 81 20.50 -29.27 11.77
CA GLN A 81 21.27 -28.24 12.50
C GLN A 81 22.71 -28.21 11.96
N LEU A 82 22.97 -27.37 10.96
CA LEU A 82 24.24 -27.31 10.25
C LEU A 82 25.05 -26.13 10.76
N GLU A 83 26.31 -26.37 11.12
CA GLU A 83 27.27 -25.30 11.36
C GLU A 83 27.72 -24.66 10.04
N ALA A 84 28.30 -23.46 10.09
CA ALA A 84 28.63 -22.66 8.91
C ALA A 84 29.57 -23.38 7.91
N GLU A 85 30.55 -24.11 8.41
CA GLU A 85 31.48 -24.89 7.56
C GLU A 85 30.80 -26.08 6.88
N ASP A 86 29.84 -26.71 7.57
CA ASP A 86 29.09 -27.84 7.04
C ASP A 86 28.13 -27.41 5.93
N LEU A 87 27.60 -26.19 6.00
CA LEU A 87 26.75 -25.63 4.95
C LEU A 87 27.52 -25.48 3.62
N LEU A 88 28.70 -24.87 3.63
CA LEU A 88 29.50 -24.68 2.40
C LEU A 88 29.88 -26.02 1.76
N ARG A 89 30.23 -27.01 2.58
CA ARG A 89 30.51 -28.38 2.10
C ARG A 89 29.25 -29.05 1.55
N ALA A 90 28.09 -28.87 2.18
CA ALA A 90 26.82 -29.38 1.70
C ALA A 90 26.45 -28.77 0.34
N VAL A 91 26.65 -27.45 0.16
CA VAL A 91 26.45 -26.77 -1.12
C VAL A 91 27.40 -27.30 -2.19
N ALA A 92 28.70 -27.42 -1.88
CA ALA A 92 29.68 -27.98 -2.81
C ALA A 92 29.31 -29.40 -3.26
N ASN A 93 28.94 -30.27 -2.31
CA ASN A 93 28.50 -31.63 -2.62
C ASN A 93 27.22 -31.67 -3.47
N ALA A 94 26.25 -30.80 -3.20
CA ALA A 94 24.99 -30.77 -3.92
C ALA A 94 25.14 -30.30 -5.38
N PHE A 95 26.13 -29.44 -5.66
CA PHE A 95 26.51 -29.03 -7.03
C PHE A 95 27.59 -29.92 -7.67
N GLY A 96 28.09 -30.94 -6.97
CA GLY A 96 29.11 -31.86 -7.49
C GLY A 96 30.53 -31.26 -7.52
N VAL A 97 30.79 -30.23 -6.71
CA VAL A 97 32.11 -29.60 -6.56
C VAL A 97 32.96 -30.39 -5.55
N PRO A 98 34.21 -30.76 -5.88
CA PRO A 98 35.10 -31.46 -4.97
C PRO A 98 35.35 -30.65 -3.68
N SER A 99 35.00 -31.23 -2.52
CA SER A 99 35.00 -30.53 -1.23
C SER A 99 35.89 -31.19 -0.15
N LYS A 100 36.54 -32.33 -0.46
CA LYS A 100 37.32 -33.10 0.52
C LYS A 100 38.59 -32.36 0.96
N ASN A 101 38.76 -32.21 2.27
CA ASN A 101 39.91 -31.55 2.93
C ASN A 101 40.18 -30.10 2.51
N ALA A 102 39.25 -29.47 1.78
CA ALA A 102 39.36 -28.07 1.40
C ALA A 102 39.11 -27.16 2.62
N SER A 103 39.93 -26.12 2.75
CA SER A 103 39.69 -24.97 3.62
C SER A 103 38.49 -24.15 3.15
N LYS A 104 37.95 -23.28 4.02
CA LYS A 104 36.83 -22.40 3.67
C LYS A 104 37.10 -21.55 2.42
N ALA A 105 38.30 -20.98 2.31
CA ALA A 105 38.69 -20.15 1.17
C ALA A 105 38.75 -20.97 -0.13
N GLU A 106 39.28 -22.20 -0.07
CA GLU A 106 39.31 -23.11 -1.22
C GLU A 106 37.90 -23.55 -1.64
N LEU A 107 36.98 -23.78 -0.69
CA LEU A 107 35.58 -24.10 -0.99
C LEU A 107 34.86 -22.95 -1.68
N LEU A 108 35.02 -21.72 -1.18
CA LEU A 108 34.41 -20.53 -1.79
C LEU A 108 34.94 -20.30 -3.21
N ALA A 109 36.27 -20.41 -3.41
CA ALA A 109 36.89 -20.28 -4.72
C ALA A 109 36.42 -21.38 -5.70
N ALA A 110 36.30 -22.62 -5.23
CA ALA A 110 35.81 -23.72 -6.04
C ALA A 110 34.33 -23.56 -6.45
N LEU A 111 33.49 -23.08 -5.53
CA LEU A 111 32.08 -22.77 -5.80
C LEU A 111 31.93 -21.61 -6.79
N GLU A 112 32.69 -20.53 -6.60
CA GLU A 112 32.67 -19.38 -7.50
C GLU A 112 33.12 -19.76 -8.92
N ALA A 113 34.19 -20.54 -9.05
CA ALA A 113 34.66 -21.06 -10.33
C ALA A 113 33.61 -21.97 -11.00
N HIS A 114 32.95 -22.83 -10.22
CA HIS A 114 31.89 -23.70 -10.72
C HIS A 114 30.68 -22.90 -11.22
N PHE A 115 30.16 -21.95 -10.44
CA PHE A 115 29.02 -21.13 -10.85
C PHE A 115 29.35 -20.22 -12.03
N THR A 116 30.59 -19.71 -12.12
CA THR A 116 31.07 -18.98 -13.30
C THR A 116 31.05 -19.87 -14.55
N THR A 117 31.48 -21.13 -14.43
CA THR A 117 31.44 -22.11 -15.53
C THR A 117 30.00 -22.37 -15.99
N LEU A 118 29.05 -22.53 -15.05
CA LEU A 118 27.64 -22.67 -15.40
C LEU A 118 27.11 -21.44 -16.14
N MET A 119 27.46 -20.23 -15.69
CA MET A 119 27.05 -18.99 -16.33
C MET A 119 27.59 -18.90 -17.77
N LEU A 120 28.87 -19.23 -18.00
CA LEU A 120 29.47 -19.28 -19.34
C LEU A 120 28.80 -20.30 -20.26
N GLN A 121 28.19 -21.35 -19.70
CA GLN A 121 27.36 -22.32 -20.41
C GLN A 121 25.90 -21.86 -20.60
N ASN A 122 25.58 -20.61 -20.22
CA ASN A 122 24.24 -20.04 -20.21
C ASN A 122 23.26 -20.79 -19.29
N ARG A 123 23.79 -21.40 -18.22
CA ARG A 123 23.04 -22.10 -17.17
C ARG A 123 23.05 -21.29 -15.88
N ARG A 124 21.93 -21.31 -15.15
CA ARG A 124 21.78 -20.63 -13.86
C ARG A 124 21.90 -21.62 -12.72
N ALA A 125 22.56 -21.24 -11.62
CA ALA A 125 22.58 -22.03 -10.40
C ALA A 125 21.41 -21.65 -9.49
N LEU A 126 20.63 -22.64 -9.06
CA LEU A 126 19.53 -22.49 -8.12
C LEU A 126 19.77 -23.36 -6.90
N LEU A 127 19.88 -22.76 -5.72
CA LEU A 127 20.01 -23.46 -4.46
C LEU A 127 18.68 -23.42 -3.70
N VAL A 128 18.17 -24.59 -3.33
CA VAL A 128 16.99 -24.72 -2.46
C VAL A 128 17.46 -25.26 -1.11
N ILE A 129 17.07 -24.57 -0.04
CA ILE A 129 17.32 -24.99 1.34
C ILE A 129 15.98 -25.23 2.01
N ASP A 130 15.70 -26.50 2.28
CA ASP A 130 14.50 -26.93 3.01
C ASP A 130 14.78 -26.99 4.51
N GLU A 131 13.73 -26.83 5.32
CA GLU A 131 13.82 -26.70 6.78
C GLU A 131 14.78 -25.59 7.26
N ALA A 132 14.82 -24.46 6.55
CA ALA A 132 15.77 -23.37 6.77
C ALA A 132 15.67 -22.69 8.15
N GLN A 133 14.58 -22.90 8.91
CA GLN A 133 14.50 -22.44 10.30
C GLN A 133 15.53 -23.11 11.23
N ASN A 134 16.14 -24.22 10.80
CA ASN A 134 17.21 -24.91 11.54
C ASN A 134 18.60 -24.29 11.30
N LEU A 135 18.73 -23.30 10.42
CA LEU A 135 19.99 -22.61 10.17
C LEU A 135 20.31 -21.65 11.32
N ASN A 136 21.55 -21.69 11.79
CA ASN A 136 22.05 -20.68 12.72
C ASN A 136 22.46 -19.40 11.96
N ALA A 137 22.67 -18.30 12.69
CA ALA A 137 23.02 -17.01 12.11
C ALA A 137 24.33 -17.05 11.29
N ALA A 138 25.30 -17.87 11.71
CA ALA A 138 26.57 -18.02 10.99
C ALA A 138 26.38 -18.69 9.63
N ALA A 139 25.54 -19.74 9.55
CA ALA A 139 25.20 -20.41 8.29
C ALA A 139 24.41 -19.48 7.35
N ILE A 140 23.49 -18.67 7.89
CA ILE A 140 22.75 -17.66 7.09
C ILE A 140 23.72 -16.62 6.51
N GLU A 141 24.74 -16.23 7.27
CA GLU A 141 25.78 -15.31 6.79
C GLU A 141 26.62 -15.90 5.66
N GLU A 142 26.94 -17.20 5.69
CA GLU A 142 27.58 -17.87 4.55
C GLU A 142 26.70 -17.85 3.29
N LEU A 143 25.38 -18.03 3.43
CA LEU A 143 24.44 -17.88 2.31
C LEU A 143 24.46 -16.46 1.75
N ARG A 144 24.49 -15.46 2.63
CA ARG A 144 24.64 -14.05 2.23
C ARG A 144 25.92 -13.86 1.43
N MET A 145 27.03 -14.45 1.87
CA MET A 145 28.32 -14.39 1.17
C MET A 145 28.26 -15.07 -0.20
N LEU A 146 27.68 -16.26 -0.32
CA LEU A 146 27.50 -16.94 -1.61
C LEU A 146 26.64 -16.12 -2.59
N SER A 147 25.64 -15.39 -2.09
CA SER A 147 24.81 -14.51 -2.93
C SER A 147 25.57 -13.29 -3.50
N ASN A 148 26.80 -13.00 -3.02
CA ASN A 148 27.65 -11.95 -3.57
C ASN A 148 28.36 -12.34 -4.87
N PHE A 149 28.37 -13.63 -5.22
CA PHE A 149 29.04 -14.08 -6.43
C PHE A 149 28.36 -13.50 -7.66
N GLN A 150 29.12 -12.74 -8.43
CA GLN A 150 28.65 -12.02 -9.62
C GLN A 150 29.70 -12.13 -10.73
N TYR A 151 29.23 -12.20 -11.98
CA TYR A 151 30.08 -12.09 -13.16
C TYR A 151 29.53 -10.98 -14.05
N GLY A 152 30.29 -9.88 -14.16
CA GLY A 152 29.78 -8.63 -14.73
C GLY A 152 28.58 -8.11 -13.92
N ASN A 153 27.45 -7.88 -14.59
CA ASN A 153 26.21 -7.39 -13.95
C ASN A 153 25.22 -8.52 -13.59
N ARG A 154 25.64 -9.80 -13.57
CA ARG A 154 24.75 -10.95 -13.31
C ARG A 154 25.15 -11.71 -12.05
N ALA A 155 24.17 -11.98 -11.18
CA ALA A 155 24.34 -12.88 -10.06
C ALA A 155 24.60 -14.32 -10.53
N LEU A 156 25.48 -15.03 -9.83
CA LEU A 156 25.86 -16.41 -10.15
C LEU A 156 24.98 -17.45 -9.45
N LEU A 157 24.29 -17.08 -8.37
CA LEU A 157 23.48 -17.97 -7.55
C LEU A 157 22.17 -17.32 -7.12
N GLN A 158 21.06 -18.04 -7.29
CA GLN A 158 19.76 -17.72 -6.69
C GLN A 158 19.45 -18.72 -5.57
N SER A 159 18.88 -18.27 -4.45
CA SER A 159 18.64 -19.13 -3.27
C SER A 159 17.19 -19.09 -2.80
N TYR A 160 16.61 -20.26 -2.51
CA TYR A 160 15.26 -20.43 -1.99
C TYR A 160 15.35 -20.96 -0.56
N LEU A 161 14.86 -20.21 0.42
CA LEU A 161 14.80 -20.64 1.81
C LEU A 161 13.37 -21.08 2.13
N VAL A 162 13.20 -22.36 2.38
CA VAL A 162 11.92 -23.01 2.62
C VAL A 162 11.91 -23.45 4.06
N GLY A 163 10.91 -23.03 4.84
CA GLY A 163 10.90 -23.31 6.26
C GLY A 163 9.56 -23.10 6.95
N GLN A 164 9.57 -23.21 8.27
CA GLN A 164 8.42 -22.98 9.13
C GLN A 164 8.27 -21.47 9.45
N PRO A 165 7.15 -21.00 10.04
CA PRO A 165 6.95 -19.57 10.33
C PRO A 165 8.08 -18.93 11.14
N GLU A 166 8.76 -19.71 11.99
CA GLU A 166 9.91 -19.33 12.82
C GLU A 166 11.07 -18.79 11.98
N LEU A 167 11.23 -19.23 10.73
CA LEU A 167 12.22 -18.68 9.81
C LEU A 167 12.07 -17.17 9.64
N ARG A 168 10.84 -16.64 9.68
CA ARG A 168 10.59 -15.19 9.58
C ARG A 168 11.15 -14.44 10.78
N GLU A 169 11.02 -15.01 11.97
CA GLU A 169 11.55 -14.42 13.19
C GLU A 169 13.07 -14.44 13.19
N VAL A 170 13.68 -15.54 12.72
CA VAL A 170 15.13 -15.61 12.52
C VAL A 170 15.59 -14.50 11.56
N LEU A 171 14.91 -14.32 10.41
CA LEU A 171 15.26 -13.30 9.41
C LEU A 171 15.01 -11.85 9.85
N ARG A 172 14.21 -11.63 10.89
CA ARG A 172 13.95 -10.30 11.49
C ARG A 172 15.06 -9.86 12.46
N ALA A 173 15.98 -10.76 12.80
CA ALA A 173 17.08 -10.43 13.70
C ALA A 173 17.94 -9.27 13.14
N PRO A 174 18.33 -8.27 13.96
CA PRO A 174 19.06 -7.08 13.49
C PRO A 174 20.36 -7.40 12.73
N ASN A 175 21.05 -8.46 13.13
CA ASN A 175 22.30 -8.90 12.52
C ASN A 175 22.11 -9.51 11.11
N LEU A 176 20.88 -9.71 10.63
CA LEU A 176 20.56 -10.27 9.32
C LEU A 176 19.93 -9.24 8.36
N GLU A 177 19.98 -7.95 8.70
CA GLU A 177 19.43 -6.87 7.88
C GLU A 177 19.95 -6.88 6.43
N GLN A 178 21.24 -7.17 6.24
CA GLN A 178 21.87 -7.22 4.92
C GLN A 178 21.34 -8.37 4.03
N LEU A 179 20.98 -9.51 4.64
CA LEU A 179 20.34 -10.61 3.91
C LEU A 179 18.87 -10.28 3.63
N ARG A 180 18.18 -9.64 4.57
CA ARG A 180 16.79 -9.18 4.39
C ARG A 180 16.63 -8.24 3.20
N GLN A 181 17.60 -7.34 2.98
CA GLN A 181 17.65 -6.46 1.80
C GLN A 181 17.84 -7.19 0.46
N ARG A 182 18.18 -8.49 0.49
CA ARG A 182 18.36 -9.34 -0.71
C ARG A 182 17.24 -10.33 -0.90
N ILE A 183 16.24 -10.32 -0.01
CA ILE A 183 15.03 -11.10 -0.18
C ILE A 183 14.23 -10.46 -1.31
N ILE A 184 14.21 -11.17 -2.44
CA ILE A 184 13.47 -10.81 -3.64
C ILE A 184 12.03 -11.34 -3.63
N ALA A 185 11.61 -12.04 -2.59
CA ALA A 185 10.20 -12.39 -2.39
C ALA A 185 10.03 -13.16 -1.07
N SER A 186 8.88 -12.99 -0.41
CA SER A 186 8.43 -13.96 0.59
C SER A 186 6.97 -14.35 0.40
N CYS A 187 6.67 -15.63 0.58
CA CYS A 187 5.32 -16.21 0.54
C CYS A 187 5.05 -17.04 1.80
N HIS A 188 3.83 -16.93 2.33
CA HIS A 188 3.27 -17.83 3.33
C HIS A 188 2.25 -18.79 2.71
N ILE A 189 2.34 -20.08 3.00
CA ILE A 189 1.32 -21.07 2.66
C ILE A 189 0.57 -21.39 3.95
N GLY A 190 -0.63 -20.84 4.10
CA GLY A 190 -1.52 -21.11 5.22
C GLY A 190 -2.39 -22.38 5.01
N PRO A 191 -3.22 -22.73 5.99
CA PRO A 191 -4.17 -23.83 5.90
C PRO A 191 -5.24 -23.62 4.82
N MET A 192 -5.82 -24.72 4.35
CA MET A 192 -6.94 -24.71 3.39
C MET A 192 -8.25 -24.31 4.07
N ASP A 193 -9.10 -23.56 3.38
CA ASP A 193 -10.47 -23.29 3.86
C ASP A 193 -11.35 -24.58 3.82
N SER A 194 -12.58 -24.49 4.33
CA SER A 194 -13.50 -25.65 4.38
C SER A 194 -13.84 -26.21 2.99
N ASP A 195 -14.05 -25.33 2.02
CA ASP A 195 -14.35 -25.72 0.63
C ASP A 195 -13.13 -26.37 -0.03
N GLU A 196 -11.95 -25.82 0.21
CA GLU A 196 -10.66 -26.34 -0.26
C GLU A 196 -10.33 -27.68 0.39
N THR A 197 -10.64 -27.86 1.68
CA THR A 197 -10.47 -29.12 2.40
C THR A 197 -11.33 -30.22 1.78
N ARG A 198 -12.59 -29.92 1.47
CA ARG A 198 -13.48 -30.82 0.73
C ARG A 198 -12.90 -31.17 -0.64
N ALA A 199 -12.51 -30.15 -1.40
CA ALA A 199 -11.95 -30.33 -2.74
C ALA A 199 -10.65 -31.15 -2.72
N TYR A 200 -9.80 -30.97 -1.70
CA TYR A 200 -8.56 -31.73 -1.49
C TYR A 200 -8.83 -33.23 -1.27
N ILE A 201 -9.77 -33.55 -0.38
CA ILE A 201 -10.15 -34.94 -0.07
C ILE A 201 -10.70 -35.62 -1.33
N ILE A 202 -11.60 -34.97 -2.05
CA ILE A 202 -12.17 -35.47 -3.31
C ILE A 202 -11.08 -35.64 -4.37
N HIS A 203 -10.14 -34.69 -4.49
CA HIS A 203 -9.05 -34.77 -5.45
C HIS A 203 -8.19 -36.01 -5.22
N ARG A 204 -7.75 -36.25 -3.97
CA ARG A 204 -6.91 -37.41 -3.63
C ARG A 204 -7.62 -38.75 -3.86
N LEU A 205 -8.91 -38.81 -3.57
CA LEU A 205 -9.73 -39.98 -3.86
C LEU A 205 -9.84 -40.23 -5.38
N LYS A 206 -10.13 -39.19 -6.18
CA LYS A 206 -10.23 -39.31 -7.64
C LYS A 206 -8.92 -39.80 -8.29
N ARG A 207 -7.75 -39.39 -7.77
CA ARG A 207 -6.43 -39.83 -8.26
C ARG A 207 -6.22 -41.34 -8.19
N VAL A 208 -6.90 -42.03 -7.28
CA VAL A 208 -6.81 -43.49 -7.10
C VAL A 208 -8.06 -44.22 -7.62
N GLY A 209 -8.84 -43.58 -8.50
CA GLY A 209 -9.98 -44.20 -9.18
C GLY A 209 -11.28 -44.22 -8.37
N TRP A 210 -11.47 -43.31 -7.42
CA TRP A 210 -12.70 -43.24 -6.62
C TRP A 210 -13.96 -43.00 -7.47
N THR A 211 -14.94 -43.89 -7.32
CA THR A 211 -16.23 -43.86 -8.03
C THR A 211 -17.41 -43.41 -7.13
N GLY A 212 -17.11 -42.90 -5.93
CA GLY A 212 -18.12 -42.59 -4.91
C GLY A 212 -18.15 -43.55 -3.72
N ARG A 213 -17.27 -44.56 -3.70
CA ARG A 213 -17.13 -45.54 -2.60
C ARG A 213 -15.74 -45.45 -1.93
N PRO A 214 -15.64 -45.20 -0.62
CA PRO A 214 -16.73 -44.95 0.33
C PRO A 214 -17.41 -43.59 0.08
N GLN A 215 -18.66 -43.49 0.53
CA GLN A 215 -19.48 -42.29 0.44
C GLN A 215 -19.21 -41.38 1.63
N PHE A 216 -18.87 -40.12 1.34
CA PHE A 216 -18.69 -39.06 2.35
C PHE A 216 -19.92 -38.15 2.35
N ASP A 217 -20.49 -37.95 3.53
CA ASP A 217 -21.58 -36.97 3.70
C ASP A 217 -21.02 -35.55 3.76
N ASP A 218 -21.83 -34.55 3.40
CA ASP A 218 -21.42 -33.14 3.42
C ASP A 218 -20.93 -32.70 4.82
N ALA A 219 -21.59 -33.18 5.88
CA ALA A 219 -21.21 -32.92 7.26
C ALA A 219 -19.87 -33.56 7.66
N ALA A 220 -19.48 -34.66 7.02
CA ALA A 220 -18.20 -35.32 7.29
C ALA A 220 -17.03 -34.46 6.80
N PHE A 221 -17.16 -33.79 5.64
CA PHE A 221 -16.13 -32.86 5.16
C PHE A 221 -15.93 -31.67 6.10
N ALA A 222 -17.03 -31.11 6.61
CA ALA A 222 -16.98 -30.02 7.59
C ALA A 222 -16.28 -30.47 8.88
N SER A 223 -16.68 -31.62 9.45
CA SER A 223 -16.04 -32.17 10.65
C SER A 223 -14.55 -32.46 10.42
N VAL A 224 -14.15 -32.99 9.25
CA VAL A 224 -12.73 -33.17 8.92
C VAL A 224 -11.98 -31.84 8.91
N HIS A 225 -12.55 -30.78 8.33
CA HIS A 225 -11.96 -29.45 8.38
C HIS A 225 -11.80 -28.97 9.83
N ASP A 226 -12.86 -29.07 10.64
CA ASP A 226 -12.86 -28.58 12.01
C ASP A 226 -11.82 -29.28 12.90
N TRP A 227 -11.59 -30.59 12.71
CA TRP A 227 -10.57 -31.32 13.47
C TRP A 227 -9.14 -31.11 12.99
N THR A 228 -8.97 -30.73 11.72
CA THR A 228 -7.66 -30.64 11.07
C THR A 228 -7.17 -29.21 10.93
N GLY A 229 -8.07 -28.23 11.00
CA GLY A 229 -7.82 -26.83 10.69
C GLY A 229 -7.33 -26.64 9.24
N GLY A 230 -7.77 -27.49 8.31
CA GLY A 230 -7.41 -27.37 6.89
C GLY A 230 -5.97 -27.75 6.53
N LEU A 231 -5.20 -28.36 7.44
CA LEU A 231 -3.80 -28.72 7.20
C LEU A 231 -3.68 -30.07 6.46
N PRO A 232 -3.05 -30.15 5.26
CA PRO A 232 -2.99 -31.36 4.44
C PRO A 232 -2.48 -32.61 5.18
N ARG A 233 -1.44 -32.49 6.00
CA ARG A 233 -0.88 -33.64 6.75
C ARG A 233 -1.85 -34.19 7.80
N ARG A 234 -2.61 -33.31 8.47
CA ARG A 234 -3.65 -33.70 9.44
C ARG A 234 -4.84 -34.34 8.73
N ILE A 235 -5.26 -33.75 7.61
CA ILE A 235 -6.32 -34.32 6.76
C ILE A 235 -5.94 -35.73 6.31
N ASN A 236 -4.71 -35.92 5.80
CA ASN A 236 -4.26 -37.24 5.37
C ASN A 236 -4.25 -38.26 6.52
N MET A 237 -3.78 -37.86 7.71
CA MET A 237 -3.77 -38.73 8.88
C MET A 237 -5.18 -39.16 9.28
N LEU A 238 -6.09 -38.19 9.42
CA LEU A 238 -7.48 -38.43 9.81
C LEU A 238 -8.22 -39.27 8.75
N CYS A 239 -8.15 -38.88 7.48
CA CYS A 239 -8.81 -39.62 6.40
C CYS A 239 -8.24 -41.04 6.22
N ASN A 240 -6.93 -41.26 6.39
CA ASN A 240 -6.35 -42.60 6.32
C ASN A 240 -6.89 -43.50 7.45
N ARG A 241 -7.04 -42.96 8.66
CA ARG A 241 -7.65 -43.67 9.80
C ARG A 241 -9.14 -43.90 9.61
N LEU A 242 -9.86 -42.93 9.04
CA LEU A 242 -11.28 -43.07 8.70
C LEU A 242 -11.53 -44.21 7.72
N LEU A 243 -10.74 -44.29 6.64
CA LEU A 243 -10.86 -45.39 5.68
C LEU A 243 -10.53 -46.76 6.31
N LEU A 244 -9.57 -46.81 7.22
CA LEU A 244 -9.26 -48.06 7.94
C LEU A 244 -10.39 -48.47 8.89
N SER A 245 -10.92 -47.52 9.67
CA SER A 245 -12.05 -47.74 10.59
C SER A 245 -13.30 -48.21 9.83
N ALA A 246 -13.66 -47.53 8.74
CA ALA A 246 -14.80 -47.92 7.89
C ALA A 246 -14.63 -49.33 7.31
N PHE A 247 -13.41 -49.69 6.89
CA PHE A 247 -13.09 -51.04 6.43
C PHE A 247 -13.24 -52.10 7.53
N LEU A 248 -12.78 -51.83 8.76
CA LEU A 248 -12.89 -52.76 9.89
C LEU A 248 -14.35 -52.98 10.31
N ASP A 249 -15.17 -51.94 10.23
CA ASP A 249 -16.61 -51.99 10.52
C ASP A 249 -17.45 -52.49 9.32
N ASN A 250 -16.79 -52.80 8.19
CA ASN A 250 -17.42 -53.24 6.94
C ASN A 250 -18.54 -52.29 6.46
N THR A 251 -18.31 -50.98 6.59
CA THR A 251 -19.22 -49.92 6.16
C THR A 251 -18.61 -49.07 5.04
N ASP A 252 -19.45 -48.63 4.13
CA ASP A 252 -19.09 -47.74 3.03
C ASP A 252 -19.46 -46.28 3.27
N GLN A 253 -20.11 -45.94 4.40
CA GLN A 253 -20.55 -44.58 4.72
C GLN A 253 -19.64 -43.92 5.76
N ILE A 254 -19.23 -42.69 5.47
CA ILE A 254 -18.43 -41.82 6.34
C ILE A 254 -19.27 -40.58 6.64
N ASP A 255 -19.83 -40.55 7.85
CA ASP A 255 -20.61 -39.45 8.42
C ASP A 255 -19.78 -38.63 9.43
N ALA A 256 -20.34 -37.51 9.90
CA ALA A 256 -19.66 -36.65 10.87
C ALA A 256 -19.38 -37.36 12.22
N ALA A 257 -20.29 -38.23 12.68
CA ALA A 257 -20.14 -38.94 13.95
C ALA A 257 -18.93 -39.88 13.95
N ARG A 258 -18.68 -40.57 12.83
CA ARG A 258 -17.49 -41.39 12.63
C ARG A 258 -16.23 -40.54 12.58
N VAL A 259 -16.26 -39.39 11.90
CA VAL A 259 -15.13 -38.44 11.88
C VAL A 259 -14.76 -38.02 13.29
N ASP A 260 -15.74 -37.60 14.09
CA ASP A 260 -15.50 -37.14 15.46
C ASP A 260 -14.98 -38.25 16.39
N THR A 261 -15.40 -39.49 16.17
CA THR A 261 -14.96 -40.65 16.96
C THR A 261 -13.49 -40.96 16.66
N VAL A 262 -13.14 -41.14 15.39
CA VAL A 262 -11.76 -41.42 14.97
C VAL A 262 -10.83 -40.25 15.29
N ALA A 263 -11.28 -39.00 15.16
CA ALA A 263 -10.48 -37.84 15.51
C ALA A 263 -10.16 -37.77 17.01
N ARG A 264 -11.11 -38.16 17.88
CA ARG A 264 -10.90 -38.27 19.33
C ARG A 264 -9.91 -39.38 19.68
N GLU A 265 -10.03 -40.55 19.06
CA GLU A 265 -9.08 -41.66 19.26
C GLU A 265 -7.64 -41.25 18.89
N ILE A 266 -7.44 -40.62 17.72
CA ILE A 266 -6.12 -40.12 17.30
C ILE A 266 -5.58 -39.08 18.29
N ARG A 267 -6.45 -38.21 18.82
CA ARG A 267 -6.06 -37.20 19.81
C ARG A 267 -5.60 -37.81 21.13
N GLU A 268 -6.26 -38.88 21.58
CA GLU A 268 -5.92 -39.62 22.80
C GLU A 268 -4.62 -40.42 22.63
N GLU A 269 -4.38 -40.99 21.44
CA GLU A 269 -3.16 -41.76 21.14
C GLU A 269 -1.90 -40.91 20.98
N ILE A 270 -1.99 -39.75 20.30
CA ILE A 270 -0.81 -39.00 19.81
C ILE A 270 -0.73 -37.57 20.38
N GLY A 271 -1.57 -37.20 21.34
CA GLY A 271 -1.42 -36.00 22.16
C GLY A 271 -1.55 -34.66 21.39
N GLY A 272 -2.79 -34.19 21.21
CA GLY A 272 -3.07 -32.80 20.77
C GLY A 272 -2.78 -32.45 19.31
N LEU A 273 -2.36 -33.44 18.49
CA LEU A 273 -2.15 -33.29 17.05
C LEU A 273 -3.43 -33.04 16.26
N LEU A 274 -4.61 -33.37 16.78
CA LEU A 274 -5.89 -32.93 16.26
C LEU A 274 -6.59 -32.12 17.36
N ARG A 275 -7.11 -30.96 17.00
CA ARG A 275 -7.88 -30.10 17.92
C ARG A 275 -9.15 -29.67 17.20
N PRO A 276 -10.30 -29.58 17.89
CA PRO A 276 -11.41 -28.80 17.37
C PRO A 276 -10.88 -27.40 17.05
N ALA A 277 -11.17 -26.89 15.87
CA ALA A 277 -10.81 -25.54 15.49
C ALA A 277 -11.41 -24.56 16.51
N ASP A 278 -10.55 -23.80 17.20
CA ASP A 278 -11.01 -22.54 17.80
C ASP A 278 -11.46 -21.63 16.65
N PRO A 279 -12.47 -20.76 16.81
CA PRO A 279 -12.87 -19.78 15.81
C PRO A 279 -11.72 -18.79 15.60
N THR A 280 -10.76 -19.19 14.77
CA THR A 280 -9.60 -18.42 14.35
C THR A 280 -9.68 -18.34 12.84
N GLU A 281 -9.65 -17.11 12.35
CA GLU A 281 -9.84 -16.80 10.94
C GLU A 281 -8.79 -17.51 10.07
N PRO A 282 -9.19 -18.04 8.89
CA PRO A 282 -8.25 -18.61 7.94
C PRO A 282 -7.26 -17.51 7.49
N GLN A 283 -5.99 -17.65 7.86
CA GLN A 283 -4.94 -16.76 7.44
C GLN A 283 -4.64 -16.99 5.95
N ALA A 284 -5.01 -16.02 5.12
CA ALA A 284 -4.71 -16.03 3.70
C ALA A 284 -3.18 -16.04 3.46
N PRO A 285 -2.71 -16.68 2.38
CA PRO A 285 -1.30 -16.63 1.98
C PRO A 285 -0.84 -15.17 1.86
N THR A 286 0.01 -14.72 2.77
CA THR A 286 0.56 -13.36 2.74
C THR A 286 1.84 -13.33 1.94
N ILE A 287 1.89 -12.48 0.91
CA ILE A 287 3.09 -12.19 0.13
C ILE A 287 3.64 -10.84 0.54
N THR A 288 4.94 -10.76 0.77
CA THR A 288 5.70 -9.51 0.77
C THR A 288 6.59 -9.51 -0.46
N ALA A 289 6.28 -8.66 -1.44
CA ALA A 289 7.09 -8.45 -2.64
C ALA A 289 8.40 -7.71 -2.32
N PRO A 290 9.47 -7.88 -3.10
CA PRO A 290 10.72 -7.19 -2.84
C PRO A 290 10.78 -5.79 -3.44
N VAL A 291 11.77 -5.04 -2.97
CA VAL A 291 12.34 -3.87 -3.63
C VAL A 291 13.10 -4.30 -4.89
N GLN A 292 12.81 -3.66 -6.03
CA GLN A 292 13.64 -3.77 -7.23
C GLN A 292 15.03 -3.15 -6.98
N ARG A 293 16.10 -3.93 -7.17
CA ARG A 293 17.45 -3.42 -7.37
C ARG A 293 17.68 -3.16 -8.86
N THR A 294 17.98 -1.91 -9.22
CA THR A 294 18.55 -1.56 -10.52
C THR A 294 20.04 -1.24 -10.33
N ALA A 295 20.92 -2.02 -10.95
CA ALA A 295 22.35 -1.70 -11.12
C ALA A 295 22.58 -1.04 -12.50
N PRO A 296 23.63 -0.19 -12.65
CA PRO A 296 23.74 0.79 -13.73
C PRO A 296 24.40 0.24 -15.00
N ALA A 297 24.02 0.81 -16.15
CA ALA A 297 24.79 0.72 -17.39
C ALA A 297 25.06 2.13 -17.93
N ALA A 298 26.34 2.40 -18.20
CA ALA A 298 26.88 3.62 -18.82
C ALA A 298 26.84 3.49 -20.38
N PRO A 299 27.12 4.55 -21.17
CA PRO A 299 26.20 5.05 -22.20
C PRO A 299 26.72 4.92 -23.65
N GLU A 300 25.85 5.19 -24.64
CA GLU A 300 26.18 5.99 -25.85
C GLU A 300 24.90 6.53 -26.57
N PRO A 301 24.95 7.72 -27.24
CA PRO A 301 23.79 8.54 -27.69
C PRO A 301 23.62 8.54 -29.24
N PRO A 302 22.80 9.40 -29.89
CA PRO A 302 21.45 9.93 -29.59
C PRO A 302 20.46 9.70 -30.75
N ILE A 303 19.14 9.73 -30.48
CA ILE A 303 18.17 10.34 -31.42
C ILE A 303 17.23 11.23 -30.60
N GLN A 304 17.30 12.53 -30.86
CA GLN A 304 16.45 13.55 -30.29
C GLN A 304 15.01 13.41 -30.80
N THR A 305 14.07 13.31 -29.86
CA THR A 305 12.77 13.98 -29.97
C THR A 305 12.47 14.57 -28.60
N ASP A 306 12.65 15.88 -28.50
CA ASP A 306 12.28 16.69 -27.34
C ASP A 306 10.77 16.60 -27.05
N THR A 307 10.44 16.93 -25.80
CA THR A 307 9.11 17.19 -25.19
C THR A 307 8.41 16.04 -24.46
N ALA A 308 8.83 15.82 -23.20
CA ALA A 308 7.99 15.71 -22.00
C ALA A 308 8.90 15.31 -20.81
N SER A 309 9.12 16.22 -19.85
CA SER A 309 10.02 15.97 -18.72
C SER A 309 9.43 14.93 -17.76
N SER A 310 9.95 13.71 -17.78
CA SER A 310 9.78 12.78 -16.65
C SER A 310 10.61 13.29 -15.47
N LEU A 311 9.95 13.83 -14.44
CA LEU A 311 10.62 14.16 -13.18
C LEU A 311 11.27 12.86 -12.64
N PRO A 312 12.59 12.83 -12.42
CA PRO A 312 13.26 11.61 -11.98
C PRO A 312 13.00 11.34 -10.50
N VAL A 313 12.83 10.06 -10.15
CA VAL A 313 12.62 9.62 -8.76
C VAL A 313 13.90 9.83 -7.97
N LEU A 314 13.86 10.73 -6.97
CA LEU A 314 15.01 11.12 -6.15
C LEU A 314 15.02 10.33 -4.84
N ARG A 315 16.07 9.53 -4.61
CA ARG A 315 16.14 8.52 -3.54
C ARG A 315 16.90 8.99 -2.30
N ASP A 316 17.55 10.15 -2.38
CA ASP A 316 18.36 10.77 -1.32
C ASP A 316 18.17 12.29 -1.38
N VAL A 317 18.14 12.95 -0.22
CA VAL A 317 18.08 14.43 -0.13
C VAL A 317 19.24 15.04 -0.91
N ALA A 318 20.42 14.42 -0.89
CA ALA A 318 21.57 14.87 -1.68
C ALA A 318 21.34 14.79 -3.19
N GLU A 319 20.69 13.73 -3.68
CA GLU A 319 20.33 13.60 -5.11
C GLU A 319 19.28 14.65 -5.48
N ALA A 320 18.31 14.90 -4.59
CA ALA A 320 17.24 15.86 -4.82
C ALA A 320 17.77 17.29 -4.92
N LEU A 321 18.65 17.66 -4.01
CA LEU A 321 19.36 18.94 -4.01
C LEU A 321 20.24 19.13 -5.27
N THR A 322 20.69 18.05 -5.90
CA THR A 322 21.50 18.11 -7.13
C THR A 322 20.68 18.46 -8.37
N ARG A 323 19.38 18.12 -8.39
CA ARG A 323 18.47 18.41 -9.53
C ARG A 323 17.58 19.63 -9.30
N ALA A 324 17.49 20.11 -8.07
CA ALA A 324 16.71 21.27 -7.68
C ALA A 324 17.39 22.60 -8.07
N PRO A 325 16.67 23.74 -8.01
CA PRO A 325 17.26 25.06 -8.18
C PRO A 325 18.48 25.25 -7.28
N ALA A 326 19.52 25.88 -7.81
CA ALA A 326 20.74 26.11 -7.05
C ALA A 326 20.41 26.85 -5.75
N PRO A 327 20.96 26.42 -4.60
CA PRO A 327 20.75 27.12 -3.34
C PRO A 327 21.29 28.55 -3.42
N PRO A 328 20.70 29.50 -2.66
CA PRO A 328 21.12 30.89 -2.66
C PRO A 328 22.60 31.00 -2.28
N LYS A 329 23.33 31.90 -2.94
CA LYS A 329 24.74 32.14 -2.61
C LYS A 329 24.85 32.77 -1.22
N PRO A 330 26.01 32.62 -0.54
CA PRO A 330 26.24 33.31 0.72
C PRO A 330 26.00 34.83 0.58
N GLY A 331 25.02 35.35 1.32
CA GLY A 331 24.64 36.77 1.31
C GLY A 331 23.42 37.12 0.44
N GLU A 332 22.90 36.18 -0.36
CA GLU A 332 21.60 36.35 -1.06
C GLU A 332 20.44 35.96 -0.12
N PRO A 333 19.28 36.63 -0.20
CA PRO A 333 18.10 36.26 0.58
C PRO A 333 17.60 34.88 0.15
N GLY A 334 17.18 34.08 1.13
CA GLY A 334 16.61 32.76 0.87
C GLY A 334 15.27 32.79 0.15
N PRO A 335 14.88 31.68 -0.52
CA PRO A 335 13.57 31.57 -1.15
C PRO A 335 12.44 31.42 -0.14
N LEU A 336 11.20 31.47 -0.62
CA LEU A 336 10.03 31.00 0.11
C LEU A 336 9.80 29.52 -0.19
N LEU A 337 9.97 28.65 0.80
CA LEU A 337 9.72 27.21 0.62
C LEU A 337 8.25 26.90 0.88
N CYS A 338 7.54 26.44 -0.15
CA CYS A 338 6.15 25.98 -0.02
C CYS A 338 6.15 24.46 0.06
N ILE A 339 5.71 23.90 1.20
CA ILE A 339 5.72 22.46 1.45
C ILE A 339 4.38 21.85 1.03
N ALA A 340 4.42 20.88 0.11
CA ALA A 340 3.27 20.10 -0.33
C ALA A 340 3.52 18.61 -0.10
N GLN A 341 2.71 17.95 0.74
CA GLN A 341 2.87 16.52 0.99
C GLN A 341 2.03 15.66 0.06
N THR A 342 0.85 16.17 -0.31
CA THR A 342 -0.10 15.45 -1.13
C THR A 342 -0.33 16.16 -2.45
N LEU A 343 -0.83 15.39 -3.41
CA LEU A 343 -1.34 15.91 -4.66
C LEU A 343 -2.40 17.01 -4.45
N GLU A 344 -3.23 16.88 -3.41
CA GLU A 344 -4.23 17.89 -3.09
C GLU A 344 -3.62 19.22 -2.68
N ASP A 345 -2.52 19.17 -1.92
CA ASP A 345 -1.78 20.36 -1.50
C ASP A 345 -1.20 21.05 -2.73
N ARG A 346 -0.63 20.30 -3.68
CA ARG A 346 -0.13 20.87 -4.95
C ARG A 346 -1.23 21.53 -5.77
N ILE A 347 -2.39 20.89 -5.88
CA ILE A 347 -3.54 21.45 -6.60
C ILE A 347 -3.96 22.78 -5.95
N ALA A 348 -4.05 22.82 -4.62
CA ALA A 348 -4.40 24.03 -3.90
C ALA A 348 -3.32 25.12 -4.02
N LEU A 349 -2.05 24.76 -3.91
CA LEU A 349 -0.92 25.68 -4.00
C LEU A 349 -0.67 26.18 -5.44
N HIS A 350 -1.18 25.51 -6.47
CA HIS A 350 -0.95 25.90 -7.87
C HIS A 350 -1.30 27.37 -8.20
N PRO A 351 -2.52 27.87 -7.94
CA PRO A 351 -2.84 29.28 -8.17
C PRO A 351 -1.96 30.22 -7.35
N LEU A 352 -1.60 29.85 -6.11
CA LEU A 352 -0.71 30.65 -5.27
C LEU A 352 0.70 30.72 -5.86
N MET A 353 1.27 29.59 -6.30
CA MET A 353 2.60 29.53 -6.91
C MET A 353 2.65 30.38 -8.18
N GLN A 354 1.63 30.32 -9.05
CA GLN A 354 1.54 31.19 -10.22
C GLN A 354 1.53 32.67 -9.81
N LYS A 355 0.75 33.01 -8.78
CA LYS A 355 0.64 34.38 -8.30
C LYS A 355 1.96 34.89 -7.71
N MET A 356 2.58 34.12 -6.83
CA MET A 356 3.86 34.48 -6.18
C MET A 356 5.00 34.60 -7.19
N ARG A 357 5.09 33.69 -8.18
CA ARG A 357 6.09 33.79 -9.25
C ARG A 357 5.93 35.05 -10.12
N ALA A 358 4.71 35.55 -10.26
CA ALA A 358 4.43 36.78 -10.98
C ALA A 358 4.57 38.06 -10.12
N TYR A 359 4.76 37.91 -8.80
CA TYR A 359 4.73 39.02 -7.85
C TYR A 359 6.15 39.44 -7.47
N SER A 360 6.57 40.64 -7.87
CA SER A 360 7.96 41.10 -7.70
C SER A 360 8.36 41.43 -6.25
N GLY A 361 7.38 41.62 -5.36
CA GLY A 361 7.61 42.00 -3.96
C GLY A 361 7.97 40.83 -3.02
N LEU A 362 8.01 39.60 -3.53
CA LEU A 362 8.29 38.40 -2.74
C LEU A 362 9.62 37.75 -3.15
N PRO A 363 10.34 37.12 -2.20
CA PRO A 363 11.42 36.20 -2.56
C PRO A 363 10.90 35.08 -3.47
N GLN A 364 11.80 34.53 -4.29
CA GLN A 364 11.44 33.49 -5.25
C GLN A 364 10.78 32.29 -4.53
N PRO A 365 9.54 31.92 -4.90
CA PRO A 365 8.89 30.76 -4.32
C PRO A 365 9.46 29.47 -4.91
N VAL A 366 9.68 28.47 -4.06
CA VAL A 366 10.14 27.13 -4.40
C VAL A 366 9.14 26.13 -3.83
N LEU A 367 8.49 25.36 -4.71
CA LEU A 367 7.58 24.30 -4.32
C LEU A 367 8.35 23.01 -4.01
N VAL A 368 8.26 22.58 -2.76
CA VAL A 368 8.80 21.32 -2.27
C VAL A 368 7.68 20.27 -2.31
N GLY A 369 7.75 19.35 -3.27
CA GLY A 369 6.80 18.24 -3.41
C GLY A 369 7.30 16.98 -2.71
N LEU A 370 6.53 16.48 -1.75
CA LEU A 370 6.86 15.29 -0.94
C LEU A 370 5.94 14.10 -1.23
N GLU A 371 5.05 14.24 -2.21
CA GLU A 371 4.09 13.22 -2.59
C GLU A 371 4.72 12.09 -3.41
N GLN A 372 4.27 10.85 -3.19
CA GLN A 372 4.60 9.75 -4.10
C GLN A 372 3.88 9.97 -5.44
N LEU A 373 4.64 10.39 -6.45
CA LEU A 373 4.17 10.43 -7.83
C LEU A 373 4.02 8.99 -8.34
N SER A 374 2.84 8.40 -8.14
CA SER A 374 2.45 7.21 -8.90
C SER A 374 2.41 7.59 -10.39
N SER A 375 2.77 6.66 -11.28
CA SER A 375 2.71 6.83 -12.74
C SER A 375 1.26 6.90 -13.28
N SER A 376 0.42 7.69 -12.63
CA SER A 376 -1.00 7.85 -12.93
C SER A 376 -1.22 8.98 -13.92
N ALA A 377 -2.36 8.97 -14.62
CA ALA A 377 -2.80 10.02 -15.54
C ALA A 377 -2.84 11.42 -14.89
N ILE A 378 -2.82 11.48 -13.55
CA ILE A 378 -2.88 12.70 -12.75
C ILE A 378 -1.56 13.45 -12.76
N ALA A 379 -0.42 12.76 -12.92
CA ALA A 379 0.91 13.39 -12.92
C ALA A 379 1.11 14.40 -14.07
N ASN A 380 0.29 14.33 -15.13
CA ASN A 380 0.30 15.23 -16.28
C ASN A 380 -0.85 16.26 -16.25
N ASP A 381 -1.52 16.45 -15.11
CA ASP A 381 -2.61 17.41 -15.00
C ASP A 381 -2.07 18.85 -15.08
N PRO A 382 -2.56 19.69 -16.01
CA PRO A 382 -2.14 21.09 -16.13
C PRO A 382 -2.46 21.93 -14.88
N ALA A 383 -3.35 21.46 -13.99
CA ALA A 383 -3.62 22.09 -12.70
C ALA A 383 -2.55 21.81 -11.63
N LEU A 384 -1.48 21.08 -11.97
CA LEU A 384 -0.37 20.81 -11.05
C LEU A 384 0.72 21.86 -11.19
N ALA A 385 1.12 22.46 -10.06
CA ALA A 385 2.32 23.27 -10.03
C ALA A 385 3.56 22.41 -10.28
N GLU A 386 4.48 22.92 -11.09
CA GLU A 386 5.79 22.30 -11.29
C GLU A 386 6.50 22.22 -9.94
N ILE A 387 6.89 21.00 -9.56
CA ILE A 387 7.68 20.77 -8.35
C ILE A 387 9.09 21.26 -8.64
N ASP A 388 9.54 22.24 -7.86
CA ASP A 388 10.90 22.76 -7.95
C ASP A 388 11.88 21.83 -7.21
N LEU A 389 11.45 21.25 -6.08
CA LEU A 389 12.24 20.28 -5.32
C LEU A 389 11.38 19.07 -4.94
N ALA A 390 11.70 17.89 -5.49
CA ALA A 390 10.95 16.67 -5.21
C ALA A 390 11.72 15.77 -4.23
N LEU A 391 11.09 15.39 -3.13
CA LEU A 391 11.60 14.34 -2.23
C LEU A 391 10.59 13.20 -2.18
N LEU A 392 10.95 12.07 -2.75
CA LEU A 392 10.08 10.91 -2.81
C LEU A 392 10.49 9.91 -1.72
N PRO A 393 9.67 9.68 -0.68
CA PRO A 393 9.93 8.61 0.27
C PRO A 393 9.96 7.25 -0.42
N ASP A 394 10.79 6.34 0.09
CA ASP A 394 10.96 4.98 -0.43
C ASP A 394 9.60 4.32 -0.69
N ALA A 395 9.45 3.68 -1.85
CA ALA A 395 8.20 3.06 -2.29
C ALA A 395 7.68 1.92 -1.38
N GLN A 396 8.42 1.56 -0.32
CA GLN A 396 8.04 0.55 0.67
C GLN A 396 7.21 1.11 1.83
N ASP A 397 7.37 2.40 2.16
CA ASP A 397 6.61 3.06 3.22
C ASP A 397 5.46 3.85 2.60
N GLU A 398 4.22 3.34 2.75
CA GLU A 398 3.01 4.03 2.28
C GLU A 398 2.84 5.41 2.97
N ARG A 399 3.45 5.63 4.14
CA ARG A 399 3.53 6.92 4.87
C ARG A 399 4.83 7.00 5.68
N PRO A 400 5.75 7.94 5.38
CA PRO A 400 6.96 8.13 6.17
C PRO A 400 6.62 8.59 7.58
N SER A 401 7.37 8.11 8.57
CA SER A 401 7.22 8.59 9.94
C SER A 401 7.60 10.07 10.05
N LEU A 402 7.02 10.76 11.04
CA LEU A 402 7.36 12.15 11.37
C LEU A 402 8.88 12.39 11.51
N ALA A 403 9.62 11.41 12.05
CA ALA A 403 11.07 11.50 12.20
C ALA A 403 11.83 11.60 10.86
N VAL A 404 11.31 10.94 9.80
CA VAL A 404 11.89 11.04 8.45
C VAL A 404 11.68 12.44 7.90
N TRP A 405 10.47 13.00 8.04
CA TRP A 405 10.17 14.36 7.60
C TRP A 405 11.03 15.41 8.29
N VAL A 406 11.18 15.29 9.62
CA VAL A 406 12.04 16.16 10.42
C VAL A 406 13.47 16.16 9.89
N ASN A 407 14.07 14.99 9.65
CA ASN A 407 15.44 14.89 9.16
C ASN A 407 15.61 15.50 7.74
N TRP A 408 14.66 15.26 6.84
CA TRP A 408 14.73 15.79 5.48
C TRP A 408 14.58 17.31 5.43
N LEU A 409 13.60 17.84 6.17
CA LEU A 409 13.34 19.28 6.23
C LEU A 409 14.48 20.03 6.93
N ASP A 410 15.11 19.44 7.94
CA ASP A 410 16.30 20.01 8.59
C ASP A 410 17.44 20.24 7.58
N GLN A 411 17.70 19.26 6.71
CA GLN A 411 18.72 19.35 5.66
C GLN A 411 18.36 20.36 4.56
N ILE A 412 17.09 20.41 4.13
CA ILE A 412 16.62 21.41 3.16
C ILE A 412 16.77 22.81 3.73
N PHE A 413 16.31 23.05 4.96
CA PHE A 413 16.32 24.38 5.57
C PHE A 413 17.76 24.86 5.78
N THR A 414 18.66 23.96 6.19
CA THR A 414 20.09 24.25 6.30
C THR A 414 20.70 24.63 4.94
N THR A 415 20.29 23.95 3.86
CA THR A 415 20.85 24.15 2.52
C THR A 415 20.32 25.43 1.86
N TYR A 416 19.00 25.60 1.84
CA TYR A 416 18.33 26.72 1.17
C TYR A 416 18.22 27.98 2.00
N ARG A 417 18.37 27.90 3.33
CA ARG A 417 18.28 29.05 4.25
C ARG A 417 17.09 29.95 3.94
N PRO A 418 15.86 29.42 3.92
CA PRO A 418 14.70 30.11 3.39
C PRO A 418 14.36 31.38 4.17
N ALA A 419 13.83 32.38 3.48
CA ALA A 419 13.33 33.59 4.11
C ALA A 419 12.08 33.32 4.96
N ALA A 420 11.24 32.39 4.51
CA ALA A 420 10.16 31.81 5.29
C ALA A 420 9.75 30.44 4.71
N VAL A 421 9.09 29.65 5.55
CA VAL A 421 8.49 28.37 5.17
C VAL A 421 6.98 28.52 5.19
N LEU A 422 6.33 28.11 4.11
CA LEU A 422 4.88 28.03 3.97
C LEU A 422 4.44 26.58 4.05
N THR A 423 3.50 26.33 4.93
CA THR A 423 2.85 25.01 5.08
C THR A 423 1.36 25.14 4.80
N PHE A 424 0.74 24.03 4.45
CA PHE A 424 -0.65 23.97 4.07
C PHE A 424 -1.33 22.78 4.76
N ALA A 425 -2.51 23.01 5.34
CA ALA A 425 -3.32 21.98 6.00
C ALA A 425 -2.59 21.20 7.13
N ASP A 426 -2.99 19.98 7.40
CA ASP A 426 -2.72 19.28 8.67
C ASP A 426 -1.88 18.01 8.49
N SER A 427 -0.94 18.04 7.54
CA SER A 427 -0.12 16.87 7.21
C SER A 427 1.07 16.70 8.17
N ASP A 428 1.60 15.48 8.29
CA ASP A 428 2.81 15.18 9.07
C ASP A 428 4.01 16.06 8.62
N ALA A 429 4.13 16.33 7.33
CA ALA A 429 5.16 17.22 6.80
C ALA A 429 4.93 18.69 7.19
N ALA A 430 3.67 19.15 7.27
CA ALA A 430 3.36 20.49 7.77
C ALA A 430 3.75 20.63 9.25
N LEU A 431 3.46 19.60 10.06
CA LEU A 431 3.89 19.54 11.46
C LEU A 431 5.42 19.55 11.61
N ALA A 432 6.11 18.69 10.84
CA ALA A 432 7.57 18.64 10.84
C ALA A 432 8.19 19.97 10.38
N ALA A 433 7.63 20.60 9.35
CA ALA A 433 8.09 21.87 8.83
C ALA A 433 7.94 23.00 9.85
N GLY A 434 6.78 23.11 10.52
CA GLY A 434 6.59 24.09 11.59
C GLY A 434 7.57 23.87 12.75
N LEU A 435 7.78 22.61 13.16
CA LEU A 435 8.74 22.29 14.22
C LEU A 435 10.18 22.66 13.83
N MET A 436 10.61 22.34 12.61
CA MET A 436 11.96 22.64 12.13
C MET A 436 12.18 24.13 11.91
N ALA A 437 11.17 24.82 11.37
CA ALA A 437 11.21 26.27 11.22
C ALA A 437 11.44 26.94 12.58
N GLN A 438 10.68 26.54 13.59
CA GLN A 438 10.83 27.10 14.93
C GLN A 438 12.19 26.76 15.58
N ARG A 439 12.70 25.54 15.40
CA ARG A 439 14.03 25.16 15.94
C ARG A 439 15.18 25.90 15.28
N GLN A 440 15.07 26.17 13.98
CA GLN A 440 16.09 26.89 13.22
C GLN A 440 15.87 28.41 13.19
N LYS A 441 14.82 28.92 13.86
CA LYS A 441 14.41 30.33 13.88
C LYS A 441 14.14 30.88 12.48
N ILE A 442 13.45 30.09 11.67
CA ILE A 442 12.98 30.46 10.35
C ILE A 442 11.51 30.83 10.47
N SER A 443 11.11 31.95 9.87
CA SER A 443 9.73 32.42 9.92
C SER A 443 8.78 31.41 9.26
N HIS A 444 7.67 31.11 9.93
CA HIS A 444 6.70 30.10 9.50
C HIS A 444 5.32 30.69 9.26
N ALA A 445 4.80 30.51 8.04
CA ALA A 445 3.43 30.86 7.68
C ALA A 445 2.60 29.58 7.42
N HIS A 446 1.37 29.57 7.93
CA HIS A 446 0.48 28.43 7.80
C HIS A 446 -0.82 28.82 7.09
N ILE A 447 -1.15 28.09 6.02
CA ILE A 447 -2.37 28.24 5.25
C ILE A 447 -3.37 27.19 5.70
N GLU A 448 -4.63 27.61 5.85
CA GLU A 448 -5.72 26.84 6.47
C GLU A 448 -5.68 26.80 8.01
N SER A 449 -5.03 27.79 8.63
CA SER A 449 -5.02 27.97 10.09
C SER A 449 -6.40 28.10 10.70
N GLY A 450 -6.55 27.59 11.93
CA GLY A 450 -7.73 27.80 12.76
C GLY A 450 -8.91 26.85 12.46
N LEU A 451 -8.72 25.85 11.60
CA LEU A 451 -9.71 24.78 11.42
C LEU A 451 -9.77 23.91 12.67
N ARG A 452 -10.96 23.73 13.24
CA ARG A 452 -11.22 22.88 14.41
C ARG A 452 -12.56 22.17 14.30
N HIS A 453 -12.62 20.96 14.84
CA HIS A 453 -13.88 20.25 15.11
C HIS A 453 -14.07 19.87 16.59
N GLY A 454 -13.03 20.04 17.41
CA GLY A 454 -13.06 19.92 18.87
C GLY A 454 -12.79 18.51 19.43
N GLN A 455 -12.59 17.49 18.58
CA GLN A 455 -12.45 16.10 19.03
C GLN A 455 -10.98 15.70 19.14
N ARG A 456 -10.43 15.79 20.36
CA ARG A 456 -9.01 15.48 20.64
C ARG A 456 -8.59 14.01 20.43
N ALA A 457 -9.54 13.11 20.21
CA ALA A 457 -9.25 11.73 19.83
C ALA A 457 -8.79 11.60 18.37
N ASP A 458 -9.08 12.59 17.52
CA ASP A 458 -8.56 12.70 16.17
C ASP A 458 -7.14 13.29 16.21
N THR A 459 -6.17 12.55 15.68
CA THR A 459 -4.77 13.02 15.64
C THR A 459 -4.63 14.25 14.77
N GLN A 460 -5.40 14.37 13.68
CA GLN A 460 -5.34 15.53 12.79
C GLN A 460 -5.80 16.82 13.51
N GLU A 461 -6.70 16.70 14.49
CA GLU A 461 -7.10 17.85 15.31
C GLU A 461 -5.94 18.32 16.21
N ILE A 462 -5.18 17.38 16.77
CA ILE A 462 -3.98 17.71 17.55
C ILE A 462 -2.93 18.35 16.65
N ASP A 463 -2.70 17.81 15.46
CA ASP A 463 -1.71 18.34 14.51
C ASP A 463 -2.05 19.78 14.12
N ARG A 464 -3.32 20.10 13.80
CA ARG A 464 -3.76 21.49 13.53
C ARG A 464 -3.48 22.43 14.70
N ILE A 465 -3.80 22.01 15.93
CA ILE A 465 -3.54 22.82 17.13
C ILE A 465 -2.04 23.08 17.27
N VAL A 466 -1.21 22.05 17.14
CA VAL A 466 0.24 22.18 17.32
C VAL A 466 0.87 23.02 16.21
N ILE A 467 0.48 22.81 14.95
CA ILE A 467 0.96 23.60 13.81
C ILE A 467 0.63 25.08 14.04
N ASP A 468 -0.62 25.40 14.39
CA ASP A 468 -1.03 26.79 14.65
C ASP A 468 -0.23 27.41 15.82
N GLN A 469 0.11 26.66 16.86
CA GLN A 469 0.93 27.17 17.98
C GLN A 469 2.41 27.38 17.61
N LEU A 470 2.90 26.71 16.56
CA LEU A 470 4.26 26.87 16.03
C LEU A 470 4.38 27.97 14.96
N THR A 471 3.24 28.48 14.48
CA THR A 471 3.15 29.39 13.33
C THR A 471 3.30 30.86 13.74
N ASP A 472 4.03 31.64 12.93
CA ASP A 472 4.22 33.08 13.11
C ASP A 472 3.19 33.93 12.33
N LEU A 473 2.71 33.44 11.18
CA LEU A 473 1.66 34.07 10.37
C LEU A 473 0.55 33.07 10.03
N HIS A 474 -0.64 33.31 10.55
CA HIS A 474 -1.81 32.45 10.39
C HIS A 474 -2.71 32.96 9.26
N LEU A 475 -2.83 32.19 8.19
CA LEU A 475 -3.63 32.53 7.00
C LEU A 475 -4.93 31.71 7.02
N THR A 476 -6.01 32.37 7.44
CA THR A 476 -7.30 31.75 7.75
C THR A 476 -8.31 31.87 6.61
N LEU A 477 -9.22 30.90 6.51
CA LEU A 477 -10.25 30.87 5.47
C LEU A 477 -11.37 31.88 5.70
N GLY A 478 -11.60 32.28 6.94
CA GLY A 478 -12.71 33.13 7.32
C GLY A 478 -12.64 33.53 8.78
N THR A 479 -13.50 34.47 9.17
CA THR A 479 -13.52 35.03 10.53
C THR A 479 -13.76 33.98 11.61
N GLY A 480 -14.57 32.95 11.34
CA GLY A 480 -14.78 31.85 12.30
C GLY A 480 -13.50 31.07 12.65
N CYS A 481 -12.56 30.94 11.72
CA CYS A 481 -11.24 30.34 12.00
C CYS A 481 -10.35 31.32 12.78
N ALA A 482 -10.42 32.61 12.47
CA ALA A 482 -9.72 33.66 13.22
C ALA A 482 -10.18 33.76 14.69
N ASP A 483 -11.49 33.66 14.93
CA ASP A 483 -12.07 33.62 16.29
C ASP A 483 -11.57 32.39 17.06
N THR A 484 -11.48 31.25 16.36
CA THR A 484 -10.99 30.00 16.92
C THR A 484 -9.52 30.09 17.35
N LEU A 485 -8.65 30.66 16.49
CA LEU A 485 -7.25 30.91 16.84
C LEU A 485 -7.11 31.87 18.02
N THR A 486 -7.92 32.93 18.05
CA THR A 486 -7.92 33.89 19.17
C THR A 486 -8.32 33.21 20.48
N HIS A 487 -9.29 32.28 20.43
CA HIS A 487 -9.67 31.47 21.59
C HIS A 487 -8.55 30.51 22.03
N ASP A 488 -7.77 29.98 21.09
CA ASP A 488 -6.58 29.16 21.34
C ASP A 488 -5.37 29.97 21.84
N GLY A 489 -5.53 31.28 22.05
CA GLY A 489 -4.50 32.17 22.60
C GLY A 489 -3.54 32.75 21.56
N ILE A 490 -3.82 32.58 20.26
CA ILE A 490 -3.01 33.16 19.18
C ILE A 490 -3.27 34.67 19.08
N PRO A 491 -2.22 35.52 19.02
CA PRO A 491 -2.39 36.96 18.93
C PRO A 491 -3.12 37.40 17.64
N PRO A 492 -4.13 38.29 17.71
CA PRO A 492 -4.82 38.78 16.52
C PRO A 492 -3.89 39.43 15.47
N ALA A 493 -2.74 39.96 15.91
CA ALA A 493 -1.75 40.58 15.04
C ALA A 493 -1.07 39.59 14.07
N SER A 494 -0.99 38.29 14.40
CA SER A 494 -0.45 37.25 13.52
C SER A 494 -1.52 36.64 12.59
N ILE A 495 -2.80 36.98 12.78
CA ILE A 495 -3.91 36.36 12.05
C ILE A 495 -4.30 37.23 10.85
N ARG A 496 -4.43 36.61 9.67
CA ARG A 496 -4.97 37.23 8.46
C ARG A 496 -6.09 36.38 7.89
N VAL A 497 -7.21 37.02 7.55
CA VAL A 497 -8.32 36.37 6.84
C VAL A 497 -8.08 36.54 5.35
N VAL A 498 -7.81 35.44 4.65
CA VAL A 498 -7.42 35.44 3.23
C VAL A 498 -8.41 34.72 2.33
N GLY A 499 -9.35 33.97 2.89
CA GLY A 499 -10.26 33.13 2.09
C GLY A 499 -9.69 31.73 1.84
N ASN A 500 -10.42 30.92 1.09
CA ASN A 500 -10.08 29.53 0.85
C ASN A 500 -9.30 29.36 -0.46
N LEU A 501 -8.00 29.13 -0.33
CA LEU A 501 -7.10 28.90 -1.47
C LEU A 501 -7.55 27.74 -2.39
N ARG A 502 -8.27 26.75 -1.85
CA ARG A 502 -8.80 25.65 -2.67
C ARG A 502 -9.86 26.13 -3.67
N ILE A 503 -10.57 27.22 -3.37
CA ILE A 503 -11.57 27.79 -4.30
C ILE A 503 -10.89 28.42 -5.52
N ASP A 504 -9.74 29.08 -5.36
CA ASP A 504 -8.94 29.54 -6.50
C ASP A 504 -8.63 28.39 -7.47
N ALA A 505 -8.21 27.23 -6.93
CA ALA A 505 -7.91 26.04 -7.71
C ALA A 505 -9.18 25.47 -8.40
N VAL A 506 -10.32 25.46 -7.70
CA VAL A 506 -11.62 25.05 -8.27
C VAL A 506 -12.04 25.96 -9.42
N VAL A 507 -11.93 27.29 -9.26
CA VAL A 507 -12.28 28.27 -10.29
C VAL A 507 -11.43 28.07 -11.53
N GLN A 508 -10.11 27.93 -11.37
CA GLN A 508 -9.18 27.69 -12.47
C GLN A 508 -9.41 26.33 -13.14
N GLY A 509 -9.70 25.29 -12.35
CA GLY A 509 -9.97 23.94 -12.85
C GLY A 509 -11.28 23.86 -13.64
N LEU A 510 -12.35 24.54 -13.18
CA LEU A 510 -13.63 24.61 -13.87
C LEU A 510 -13.55 25.36 -15.21
N ALA A 511 -12.72 26.41 -15.30
CA ALA A 511 -12.53 27.16 -16.53
C ALA A 511 -12.02 26.29 -17.69
N ASN A 512 -11.25 25.24 -17.36
CA ASN A 512 -10.66 24.31 -18.32
C ASN A 512 -11.30 22.91 -18.31
N ALA A 513 -12.41 22.73 -17.56
CA ALA A 513 -13.01 21.43 -17.37
C ALA A 513 -13.71 20.93 -18.66
N PRO A 514 -13.38 19.72 -19.15
CA PRO A 514 -14.05 19.15 -20.33
C PRO A 514 -15.50 18.78 -20.02
N ASP A 515 -16.39 18.77 -21.02
CA ASP A 515 -17.74 18.22 -20.83
C ASP A 515 -17.65 16.72 -20.47
N PRO A 516 -18.24 16.27 -19.34
CA PRO A 516 -18.28 14.86 -18.96
C PRO A 516 -18.71 13.91 -20.09
N LYS A 517 -19.61 14.35 -20.98
CA LYS A 517 -20.08 13.51 -22.10
C LYS A 517 -18.98 13.11 -23.08
N LEU A 518 -17.88 13.88 -23.15
CA LEU A 518 -16.78 13.63 -24.08
C LEU A 518 -15.87 12.50 -23.62
N PHE A 519 -15.60 12.38 -22.31
CA PHE A 519 -14.62 11.42 -21.80
C PHE A 519 -15.24 10.28 -20.95
N ALA A 520 -16.41 10.48 -20.35
CA ALA A 520 -16.97 9.55 -19.37
C ALA A 520 -17.17 8.12 -19.91
N THR A 521 -17.55 7.98 -21.20
CA THR A 521 -17.72 6.65 -21.80
C THR A 521 -16.38 5.93 -21.96
N GLU A 522 -15.31 6.65 -22.28
CA GLU A 522 -13.98 6.10 -22.50
C GLU A 522 -13.38 5.55 -21.20
N ILE A 523 -13.65 6.22 -20.08
CA ILE A 523 -13.20 5.80 -18.75
C ILE A 523 -14.12 4.74 -18.11
N GLY A 524 -15.17 4.29 -18.80
CA GLY A 524 -16.05 3.20 -18.35
C GLY A 524 -17.33 3.62 -17.61
N VAL A 525 -17.70 4.91 -17.62
CA VAL A 525 -19.01 5.36 -17.12
C VAL A 525 -20.09 5.10 -18.19
N PRO A 526 -21.16 4.35 -17.88
CA PRO A 526 -22.26 4.16 -18.82
C PRO A 526 -22.96 5.48 -19.19
N LYS A 527 -23.23 5.71 -20.48
CA LYS A 527 -23.98 6.89 -20.96
C LYS A 527 -25.33 7.07 -20.26
N THR A 528 -25.96 5.95 -19.88
CA THR A 528 -27.23 5.92 -19.15
C THR A 528 -27.15 6.54 -17.76
N TYR A 529 -25.96 6.62 -17.15
CA TYR A 529 -25.78 7.24 -15.83
C TYR A 529 -25.78 8.77 -15.97
N LEU A 530 -25.08 9.30 -16.97
CA LEU A 530 -25.05 10.74 -17.26
C LEU A 530 -26.41 11.26 -17.75
N SER A 531 -27.21 10.42 -18.41
CA SER A 531 -28.54 10.78 -18.92
C SER A 531 -29.67 10.47 -17.95
N ASN A 532 -29.38 10.00 -16.73
CA ASN A 532 -30.42 9.69 -15.74
C ASN A 532 -31.15 10.98 -15.33
N PRO A 533 -32.50 11.02 -15.36
CA PRO A 533 -33.28 12.19 -14.92
C PRO A 533 -32.99 12.64 -13.49
N GLN A 534 -32.66 11.70 -12.58
CA GLN A 534 -32.29 11.98 -11.19
C GLN A 534 -30.80 12.28 -11.03
N GLY A 535 -30.01 12.19 -12.10
CA GLY A 535 -28.56 12.37 -12.13
C GLY A 535 -27.79 11.17 -11.59
N TYR A 536 -26.63 11.42 -10.99
CA TYR A 536 -25.75 10.43 -10.39
C TYR A 536 -25.11 10.95 -9.10
N ALA A 537 -24.71 10.02 -8.23
CA ALA A 537 -23.86 10.30 -7.09
C ALA A 537 -22.39 10.17 -7.51
N LEU A 538 -21.55 11.08 -7.04
CA LEU A 538 -20.10 10.97 -7.19
C LEU A 538 -19.50 10.51 -5.85
N LEU A 539 -18.80 9.38 -5.85
CA LEU A 539 -18.13 8.82 -4.68
C LEU A 539 -16.62 9.00 -4.83
N LEU A 540 -16.02 9.80 -3.95
CA LEU A 540 -14.58 10.10 -3.97
C LEU A 540 -14.01 9.89 -2.58
N LEU A 541 -13.14 8.89 -2.46
CA LEU A 541 -12.52 8.50 -1.19
C LEU A 541 -11.01 8.66 -1.28
N GLU A 542 -10.42 9.23 -0.25
CA GLU A 542 -8.96 9.32 -0.03
C GLU A 542 -8.51 8.38 1.09
N ASP A 543 -9.37 8.11 2.08
CA ASP A 543 -8.96 7.42 3.29
C ASP A 543 -8.74 5.91 3.06
N THR A 544 -7.53 5.47 3.38
CA THR A 544 -7.15 4.06 3.41
C THR A 544 -7.75 3.31 4.61
N GLU A 545 -8.43 3.99 5.55
CA GLU A 545 -9.14 3.32 6.64
C GLU A 545 -10.14 2.28 6.16
N TRP A 546 -10.85 2.53 5.06
CA TRP A 546 -11.72 1.53 4.44
C TRP A 546 -10.97 0.31 3.94
N ALA A 547 -9.69 0.50 3.58
CA ALA A 547 -8.77 -0.54 3.15
C ALA A 547 -7.91 -1.15 4.26
N THR A 548 -8.06 -0.72 5.53
CA THR A 548 -7.31 -1.27 6.67
C THR A 548 -7.72 -2.70 7.03
N SER A 549 -8.96 -3.07 6.71
CA SER A 549 -9.48 -4.42 6.98
C SER A 549 -10.45 -4.84 5.89
N ARG A 550 -10.54 -6.15 5.70
CA ARG A 550 -11.47 -6.75 4.74
C ARG A 550 -12.93 -6.45 5.07
N ASP A 551 -13.30 -6.44 6.34
CA ASP A 551 -14.69 -6.20 6.78
C ASP A 551 -15.15 -4.77 6.48
N LYS A 552 -14.33 -3.77 6.80
CA LYS A 552 -14.61 -2.37 6.45
C LYS A 552 -14.77 -2.19 4.94
N MET A 553 -13.95 -2.90 4.14
CA MET A 553 -14.07 -2.88 2.69
C MET A 553 -15.39 -3.52 2.22
N ILE A 554 -15.80 -4.65 2.81
CA ILE A 554 -17.08 -5.30 2.51
C ILE A 554 -18.24 -4.35 2.82
N ASP A 555 -18.20 -3.67 3.96
CA ASP A 555 -19.23 -2.70 4.36
C ASP A 555 -19.30 -1.52 3.39
N LEU A 556 -18.16 -0.97 2.97
CA LEU A 556 -18.10 0.09 1.97
C LEU A 556 -18.73 -0.35 0.63
N LEU A 557 -18.36 -1.53 0.13
CA LEU A 557 -18.90 -2.07 -1.12
C LEU A 557 -20.40 -2.37 -1.02
N ALA A 558 -20.84 -2.90 0.12
CA ALA A 558 -22.24 -3.16 0.39
C ALA A 558 -23.05 -1.85 0.41
N ASN A 559 -22.52 -0.81 1.03
CA ASN A 559 -23.12 0.52 1.05
C ASN A 559 -23.18 1.11 -0.37
N ALA A 560 -22.06 1.15 -1.10
CA ALA A 560 -22.03 1.61 -2.49
C ALA A 560 -23.05 0.87 -3.38
N LYS A 561 -23.15 -0.46 -3.24
CA LYS A 561 -24.12 -1.28 -3.96
C LYS A 561 -25.57 -0.93 -3.59
N ARG A 562 -25.87 -0.69 -2.32
CA ARG A 562 -27.21 -0.28 -1.88
C ARG A 562 -27.56 1.14 -2.37
N LEU A 563 -26.63 2.08 -2.28
CA LEU A 563 -26.79 3.45 -2.80
C LEU A 563 -27.08 3.43 -4.30
N SER A 564 -26.39 2.55 -5.04
CA SER A 564 -26.59 2.36 -6.48
C SER A 564 -28.03 2.00 -6.86
N ARG A 565 -28.84 1.46 -5.94
CA ARG A 565 -30.27 1.15 -6.18
C ARG A 565 -31.17 2.39 -6.19
N ILE A 566 -30.73 3.46 -5.54
CA ILE A 566 -31.42 4.76 -5.58
C ILE A 566 -30.93 5.52 -6.81
N LEU A 567 -29.62 5.79 -6.84
CA LEU A 567 -28.98 6.66 -7.82
C LEU A 567 -27.71 5.98 -8.37
N PRO A 568 -27.42 6.03 -9.68
CA PRO A 568 -26.17 5.52 -10.21
C PRO A 568 -24.98 6.19 -9.50
N VAL A 569 -23.95 5.41 -9.21
CA VAL A 569 -22.74 5.88 -8.52
C VAL A 569 -21.58 5.85 -9.49
N ILE A 570 -20.91 6.99 -9.66
CA ILE A 570 -19.63 7.08 -10.35
C ILE A 570 -18.56 7.12 -9.27
N TRP A 571 -17.60 6.20 -9.32
CA TRP A 571 -16.55 6.07 -8.32
C TRP A 571 -15.19 6.02 -9.00
N PRO A 572 -14.51 7.18 -9.17
CA PRO A 572 -13.09 7.23 -9.49
C PRO A 572 -12.31 6.61 -8.33
N MET A 573 -11.74 5.44 -8.57
CA MET A 573 -11.16 4.61 -7.53
C MET A 573 -9.63 4.76 -7.55
N PRO A 574 -9.01 5.18 -6.43
CA PRO A 574 -7.56 5.25 -6.33
C PRO A 574 -6.91 3.89 -6.58
N THR A 575 -5.73 3.89 -7.21
CA THR A 575 -5.00 2.66 -7.55
C THR A 575 -4.69 1.81 -6.32
N ALA A 576 -4.38 2.45 -5.19
CA ALA A 576 -4.15 1.76 -3.92
C ALA A 576 -5.40 1.01 -3.45
N LEU A 577 -6.57 1.66 -3.49
CA LEU A 577 -7.84 1.05 -3.10
C LEU A 577 -8.24 -0.08 -4.04
N HIS A 578 -8.05 0.11 -5.36
CA HIS A 578 -8.27 -0.93 -6.36
C HIS A 578 -7.37 -2.16 -6.12
N SER A 579 -6.09 -1.93 -5.81
CA SER A 579 -5.14 -3.00 -5.49
C SER A 579 -5.55 -3.78 -4.25
N ARG A 580 -6.02 -3.09 -3.20
CA ARG A 580 -6.52 -3.71 -1.96
C ARG A 580 -7.79 -4.53 -2.20
N LEU A 581 -8.70 -4.06 -3.04
CA LEU A 581 -9.89 -4.82 -3.45
C LEU A 581 -9.54 -6.14 -4.15
N LEU A 582 -8.52 -6.13 -5.01
CA LEU A 582 -7.99 -7.33 -5.65
C LEU A 582 -7.35 -8.27 -4.62
N GLN A 583 -6.53 -7.74 -3.70
CA GLN A 583 -5.91 -8.51 -2.62
C GLN A 583 -6.94 -9.22 -1.74
N TYR A 584 -8.07 -8.58 -1.44
CA TYR A 584 -9.15 -9.17 -0.64
C TYR A 584 -10.09 -10.10 -1.42
N GLY A 585 -9.88 -10.28 -2.74
CA GLY A 585 -10.74 -11.10 -3.60
C GLY A 585 -12.14 -10.50 -3.82
N LEU A 586 -12.29 -9.18 -3.67
CA LEU A 586 -13.58 -8.48 -3.69
C LEU A 586 -13.90 -7.80 -5.04
N SER A 587 -13.09 -8.02 -6.08
CA SER A 587 -13.23 -7.38 -7.40
C SER A 587 -14.60 -7.56 -8.06
N ASN A 588 -15.30 -8.67 -7.78
CA ASN A 588 -16.61 -8.97 -8.33
C ASN A 588 -17.80 -8.49 -7.45
N SER A 589 -17.56 -7.89 -6.29
CA SER A 589 -18.61 -7.57 -5.31
C SER A 589 -19.65 -6.58 -5.83
N LEU A 590 -19.22 -5.67 -6.71
CA LEU A 590 -20.05 -4.65 -7.34
C LEU A 590 -20.67 -5.10 -8.66
N ARG A 591 -20.43 -6.35 -9.10
CA ARG A 591 -21.01 -6.87 -10.35
C ARG A 591 -22.54 -6.84 -10.29
N GLY A 592 -23.15 -6.34 -11.36
CA GLY A 592 -24.61 -6.18 -11.47
C GLY A 592 -25.21 -5.03 -10.66
N SER A 593 -24.37 -4.21 -10.00
CA SER A 593 -24.81 -2.97 -9.36
C SER A 593 -24.75 -1.79 -10.32
N ARG A 594 -25.37 -0.65 -9.97
CA ARG A 594 -25.26 0.59 -10.76
C ARG A 594 -24.06 1.45 -10.31
N VAL A 595 -22.93 0.81 -10.05
CA VAL A 595 -21.68 1.45 -9.63
C VAL A 595 -20.67 1.35 -10.77
N ALA A 596 -20.25 2.49 -11.30
CA ALA A 596 -19.17 2.59 -12.27
C ALA A 596 -17.87 2.87 -11.53
N CYS A 597 -17.08 1.82 -11.29
CA CYS A 597 -15.70 1.96 -10.81
C CYS A 597 -14.81 2.30 -11.99
N VAL A 598 -14.26 3.51 -11.99
CA VAL A 598 -13.42 4.04 -13.06
C VAL A 598 -12.02 4.35 -12.52
N PRO A 599 -10.98 4.41 -13.37
CA PRO A 599 -9.67 4.87 -12.95
C PRO A 599 -9.75 6.26 -12.30
N GLU A 600 -8.79 6.55 -11.43
CA GLU A 600 -8.64 7.88 -10.85
C GLU A 600 -8.45 8.94 -11.94
N LEU A 601 -9.11 10.09 -11.77
CA LEU A 601 -9.25 11.09 -12.81
C LEU A 601 -8.43 12.35 -12.50
N PRO A 602 -7.91 13.05 -13.52
CA PRO A 602 -7.39 14.40 -13.36
C PRO A 602 -8.39 15.32 -12.65
N PHE A 603 -7.89 16.33 -11.95
CA PHE A 603 -8.67 17.27 -11.15
C PHE A 603 -9.74 17.98 -12.00
N GLY A 604 -9.40 18.46 -13.20
CA GLY A 604 -10.35 19.09 -14.10
C GLY A 604 -11.52 18.18 -14.52
N GLN A 605 -11.23 16.89 -14.78
CA GLN A 605 -12.26 15.89 -15.10
C GLN A 605 -13.11 15.54 -13.86
N THR A 606 -12.49 15.49 -12.69
CA THR A 606 -13.17 15.28 -11.41
C THR A 606 -14.16 16.42 -11.13
N LEU A 607 -13.74 17.68 -11.31
CA LEU A 607 -14.61 18.85 -11.18
C LEU A 607 -15.73 18.87 -12.24
N ALA A 608 -15.43 18.45 -13.47
CA ALA A 608 -16.43 18.31 -14.52
C ALA A 608 -17.56 17.37 -14.08
N LEU A 609 -17.22 16.19 -13.55
CA LEU A 609 -18.19 15.23 -13.01
C LEU A 609 -18.90 15.78 -11.77
N LEU A 610 -18.20 16.44 -10.85
CA LEU A 610 -18.80 17.02 -9.65
C LEU A 610 -19.84 18.09 -10.01
N SER A 611 -19.54 18.98 -10.96
CA SER A 611 -20.44 20.07 -11.38
C SER A 611 -21.78 19.62 -11.95
N LYS A 612 -21.90 18.34 -12.34
CA LYS A 612 -23.12 17.72 -12.88
C LYS A 612 -23.71 16.65 -11.95
N ALA A 613 -23.06 16.35 -10.83
CA ALA A 613 -23.54 15.37 -9.87
C ALA A 613 -24.80 15.86 -9.13
N THR A 614 -25.60 14.91 -8.66
CA THR A 614 -26.74 15.21 -7.78
C THR A 614 -26.27 15.41 -6.34
N CYS A 615 -25.27 14.64 -5.92
CA CYS A 615 -24.61 14.78 -4.64
C CYS A 615 -23.18 14.21 -4.70
N LEU A 616 -22.35 14.67 -3.78
CA LEU A 616 -21.01 14.16 -3.51
C LEU A 616 -21.05 13.33 -2.24
N LEU A 617 -20.44 12.14 -2.27
CA LEU A 617 -20.10 11.36 -1.08
C LEU A 617 -18.59 11.31 -0.99
N THR A 618 -18.03 11.82 0.12
CA THR A 618 -16.57 11.90 0.24
C THR A 618 -16.10 11.88 1.68
N ASP A 619 -14.85 11.45 1.87
CA ASP A 619 -14.08 11.63 3.11
C ASP A 619 -12.94 12.65 2.95
N ARG A 620 -12.81 13.23 1.74
CA ARG A 620 -11.81 14.24 1.36
C ARG A 620 -12.25 15.60 1.82
N ALA A 621 -11.36 16.33 2.48
CA ALA A 621 -11.67 17.66 2.99
C ALA A 621 -11.84 18.68 1.85
N ASN A 622 -10.97 18.62 0.84
CA ASN A 622 -10.91 19.58 -0.27
C ASN A 622 -12.16 19.61 -1.17
N LEU A 623 -12.81 18.47 -1.36
CA LEU A 623 -14.01 18.38 -2.20
C LEU A 623 -15.27 18.85 -1.46
N GLN A 624 -15.22 18.99 -0.13
CA GLN A 624 -16.32 19.58 0.65
C GLN A 624 -16.48 21.07 0.32
N ASP A 625 -15.37 21.80 0.12
CA ASP A 625 -15.45 23.21 -0.29
C ASP A 625 -15.85 23.33 -1.75
N ALA A 626 -15.28 22.49 -2.63
CA ALA A 626 -15.60 22.50 -4.06
C ALA A 626 -17.09 22.23 -4.30
N SER A 627 -17.66 21.25 -3.60
CA SER A 627 -19.09 20.94 -3.67
C SER A 627 -19.95 22.08 -3.12
N SER A 628 -19.54 22.69 -2.00
CA SER A 628 -20.21 23.87 -1.44
C SER A 628 -20.21 25.06 -2.41
N TYR A 629 -19.07 25.35 -3.05
CA TYR A 629 -18.94 26.40 -4.06
C TYR A 629 -19.80 26.13 -5.30
N LEU A 630 -19.88 24.88 -5.74
CA LEU A 630 -20.72 24.44 -6.87
C LEU A 630 -22.21 24.29 -6.51
N ALA A 631 -22.57 24.52 -5.24
CA ALA A 631 -23.90 24.29 -4.70
C ALA A 631 -24.41 22.85 -4.93
N ILE A 632 -23.50 21.88 -4.77
CA ILE A 632 -23.76 20.45 -4.81
C ILE A 632 -23.79 19.91 -3.37
N PRO A 633 -24.89 19.25 -2.94
CA PRO A 633 -24.96 18.65 -1.62
C PRO A 633 -23.82 17.64 -1.37
N CYS A 634 -23.15 17.78 -0.24
CA CYS A 634 -22.05 16.90 0.18
C CYS A 634 -22.46 16.05 1.38
N LEU A 635 -22.14 14.77 1.32
CA LEU A 635 -22.28 13.82 2.42
C LEU A 635 -20.88 13.37 2.86
N THR A 636 -20.45 13.85 4.02
CA THR A 636 -19.13 13.52 4.57
C THR A 636 -19.17 12.16 5.27
N LEU A 637 -18.33 11.24 4.78
CA LEU A 637 -18.20 9.84 5.23
C LEU A 637 -17.16 9.66 6.35
N LYS A 638 -16.95 10.70 7.16
CA LYS A 638 -16.13 10.69 8.38
C LYS A 638 -17.01 10.99 9.59
N ASP A 639 -16.54 10.61 10.78
CA ASP A 639 -17.25 10.91 12.03
C ASP A 639 -17.03 12.35 12.50
N TYR A 640 -16.01 13.03 11.95
CA TYR A 640 -15.65 14.41 12.25
C TYR A 640 -15.36 15.19 10.97
N CYS A 641 -15.56 16.51 11.02
CA CYS A 641 -15.32 17.42 9.91
C CYS A 641 -14.85 18.78 10.44
N ALA A 642 -13.61 19.15 10.10
CA ALA A 642 -13.00 20.42 10.47
C ALA A 642 -13.59 21.62 9.70
N ARG A 643 -14.18 21.35 8.53
CA ARG A 643 -14.88 22.32 7.66
C ARG A 643 -16.26 22.66 8.22
N THR A 644 -16.33 23.01 9.51
CA THR A 644 -17.58 23.22 10.25
C THR A 644 -18.49 24.27 9.60
N GLN A 645 -17.92 25.21 8.84
CA GLN A 645 -18.67 26.19 8.08
C GLN A 645 -19.57 25.57 7.00
N THR A 646 -19.10 24.53 6.30
CA THR A 646 -19.90 23.80 5.30
C THR A 646 -21.10 23.10 5.94
N LEU A 647 -20.93 22.61 7.17
CA LEU A 647 -22.02 22.03 7.97
C LEU A 647 -23.01 23.11 8.42
N LYS A 648 -22.52 24.25 8.93
CA LYS A 648 -23.34 25.38 9.38
C LYS A 648 -24.19 25.99 8.26
N GLN A 649 -23.64 26.04 7.05
CA GLN A 649 -24.35 26.51 5.85
C GLN A 649 -25.36 25.50 5.30
N GLY A 650 -25.30 24.24 5.76
CA GLY A 650 -26.14 23.15 5.24
C GLY A 650 -25.69 22.63 3.88
N SER A 651 -24.49 23.00 3.40
CA SER A 651 -23.95 22.47 2.14
C SER A 651 -23.40 21.07 2.24
N ASN A 652 -23.00 20.72 3.45
CA ASN A 652 -22.43 19.45 3.78
C ASN A 652 -23.16 18.86 4.98
N GLN A 653 -23.31 17.54 5.00
CA GLN A 653 -23.88 16.80 6.11
C GLN A 653 -22.92 15.71 6.55
N LEU A 654 -22.68 15.65 7.85
CA LEU A 654 -21.87 14.61 8.46
C LEU A 654 -22.72 13.35 8.68
N VAL A 655 -22.54 12.36 7.80
CA VAL A 655 -23.30 11.10 7.84
C VAL A 655 -22.48 9.95 8.42
N GLY A 656 -21.15 10.11 8.47
CA GLY A 656 -20.24 9.09 8.95
C GLY A 656 -20.36 7.80 8.14
N ARG A 657 -20.21 6.66 8.82
CA ARG A 657 -20.26 5.32 8.21
C ARG A 657 -21.63 4.66 8.31
N ASP A 658 -22.62 5.34 8.89
CA ASP A 658 -23.96 4.80 9.12
C ASP A 658 -24.81 4.85 7.84
N PHE A 659 -25.03 3.67 7.26
CA PHE A 659 -25.85 3.50 6.06
C PHE A 659 -27.25 4.10 6.19
N ARG A 660 -27.87 4.08 7.38
CA ARG A 660 -29.21 4.65 7.58
C ARG A 660 -29.19 6.17 7.42
N ARG A 661 -28.17 6.84 7.97
CA ARG A 661 -27.98 8.29 7.84
C ARG A 661 -27.69 8.68 6.40
N ILE A 662 -26.84 7.91 5.70
CA ILE A 662 -26.54 8.15 4.28
C ILE A 662 -27.84 8.05 3.45
N PHE A 663 -28.64 7.01 3.66
CA PHE A 663 -29.88 6.80 2.91
C PHE A 663 -30.93 7.88 3.19
N GLN A 664 -31.06 8.29 4.46
CA GLN A 664 -31.95 9.39 4.84
C GLN A 664 -31.54 10.69 4.17
N ALA A 665 -30.27 11.07 4.28
CA ALA A 665 -29.74 12.30 3.67
C ALA A 665 -29.90 12.29 2.14
N MET A 666 -29.67 11.14 1.49
CA MET A 666 -29.94 10.99 0.05
C MET A 666 -31.43 11.12 -0.29
N GLY A 667 -32.32 10.58 0.55
CA GLY A 667 -33.77 10.76 0.41
C GLY A 667 -34.13 12.24 0.45
N ASP A 668 -33.64 12.95 1.47
CA ASP A 668 -33.87 14.39 1.64
C ASP A 668 -33.36 15.20 0.43
N ILE A 669 -32.20 14.84 -0.14
CA ILE A 669 -31.63 15.47 -1.34
C ILE A 669 -32.51 15.23 -2.58
N LEU A 670 -33.11 14.04 -2.72
CA LEU A 670 -33.92 13.68 -3.88
C LEU A 670 -35.38 14.15 -3.77
N GLU A 671 -35.92 14.24 -2.56
CA GLU A 671 -37.26 14.74 -2.25
C GLU A 671 -37.29 16.28 -2.22
N GLY A 672 -36.18 16.91 -1.80
CA GLY A 672 -36.00 18.36 -1.85
C GLY A 672 -35.90 18.87 -3.28
N ASP A 673 -36.76 19.84 -3.63
CA ASP A 673 -36.70 20.54 -4.92
C ASP A 673 -35.30 21.17 -5.12
N LYS A 674 -34.92 21.41 -6.38
CA LYS A 674 -33.64 22.04 -6.81
C LYS A 674 -33.34 23.43 -6.18
N LYS A 675 -34.21 23.90 -5.27
CA LYS A 675 -34.13 25.10 -4.42
C LYS A 675 -33.42 24.89 -3.08
N ALA A 676 -33.21 23.66 -2.63
CA ALA A 676 -32.39 23.33 -1.45
C ALA A 676 -30.91 23.17 -1.81
N ARG A 677 -30.47 23.81 -2.90
CA ARG A 677 -29.04 23.93 -3.17
C ARG A 677 -28.46 24.83 -2.09
N PRO A 678 -27.33 24.44 -1.48
CA PRO A 678 -26.71 25.25 -0.45
C PRO A 678 -26.39 26.62 -1.02
N ASN A 679 -26.50 27.69 -0.23
CA ASN A 679 -26.00 28.99 -0.68
C ASN A 679 -24.52 28.79 -1.00
N PRO A 680 -24.05 29.08 -2.23
CA PRO A 680 -22.64 28.90 -2.56
C PRO A 680 -21.79 29.64 -1.54
N PHE A 681 -20.72 28.98 -1.12
CA PHE A 681 -19.73 29.58 -0.24
C PHE A 681 -19.31 30.92 -0.87
N GLU A 682 -19.55 32.04 -0.18
CA GLU A 682 -19.22 33.39 -0.66
C GLU A 682 -17.70 33.60 -0.61
N ASP A 683 -17.00 32.92 -1.51
CA ASP A 683 -15.58 33.09 -1.75
C ASP A 683 -15.39 33.49 -3.20
N ASP A 684 -14.60 34.54 -3.39
CA ASP A 684 -14.40 35.19 -4.69
C ASP A 684 -13.31 34.50 -5.52
N GLY A 685 -12.66 33.45 -5.00
CA GLY A 685 -11.59 32.72 -5.67
C GLY A 685 -10.33 33.58 -5.85
N LYS A 686 -10.07 34.48 -4.91
CA LYS A 686 -8.91 35.38 -4.90
C LYS A 686 -8.07 35.24 -3.64
N ALA A 687 -8.08 34.08 -3.00
CA ALA A 687 -7.29 33.86 -1.80
C ALA A 687 -5.78 33.89 -2.11
N SER A 688 -5.36 33.42 -3.28
CA SER A 688 -3.96 33.50 -3.73
C SER A 688 -3.41 34.93 -3.76
N GLU A 689 -4.21 35.90 -4.22
CA GLU A 689 -3.88 37.32 -4.23
C GLU A 689 -3.68 37.88 -2.81
N ARG A 690 -4.63 37.59 -1.92
CA ARG A 690 -4.59 38.06 -0.53
C ARG A 690 -3.45 37.42 0.25
N ILE A 691 -3.15 36.14 0.00
CA ILE A 691 -2.01 35.44 0.61
C ILE A 691 -0.69 36.10 0.18
N ALA A 692 -0.48 36.35 -1.11
CA ALA A 692 0.74 36.98 -1.60
C ALA A 692 0.97 38.38 -0.98
N GLN A 693 -0.09 39.20 -0.89
CA GLN A 693 -0.04 40.51 -0.24
C GLN A 693 0.24 40.43 1.27
N ALA A 694 -0.39 39.46 1.96
CA ALA A 694 -0.16 39.25 3.38
C ALA A 694 1.29 38.85 3.68
N LEU A 695 1.88 37.98 2.85
CA LEU A 695 3.26 37.55 2.96
C LEU A 695 4.24 38.71 2.72
N GLU A 696 4.02 39.53 1.70
CA GLU A 696 4.88 40.69 1.42
C GLU A 696 4.90 41.64 2.62
N THR A 697 3.72 42.01 3.10
CA THR A 697 3.58 42.93 4.25
C THR A 697 4.25 42.36 5.50
N TRP A 698 4.06 41.06 5.75
CA TRP A 698 4.62 40.39 6.91
C TRP A 698 6.14 40.28 6.85
N LEU A 699 6.71 39.85 5.71
CA LEU A 699 8.16 39.74 5.53
C LEU A 699 8.86 41.09 5.63
N MET A 700 8.27 42.16 5.10
CA MET A 700 8.80 43.53 5.24
C MET A 700 8.85 43.95 6.72
N THR A 701 7.80 43.65 7.48
CA THR A 701 7.75 43.95 8.92
C THR A 701 8.83 43.18 9.69
N GLN A 702 9.06 41.90 9.34
CA GLN A 702 10.12 41.09 9.96
C GLN A 702 11.52 41.64 9.66
N TRP A 703 11.75 42.04 8.41
CA TRP A 703 13.02 42.66 8.00
C TRP A 703 13.29 43.94 8.78
N GLU A 704 12.29 44.83 8.90
CA GLU A 704 12.41 46.09 9.64
C GLU A 704 12.77 45.84 11.11
N ASN A 705 12.10 44.89 11.77
CA ASN A 705 12.40 44.50 13.14
C ASN A 705 13.82 43.94 13.29
N GLN A 706 14.25 43.08 12.37
CA GLN A 706 15.59 42.49 12.39
C GLN A 706 16.69 43.55 12.21
N VAL A 707 16.48 44.52 11.32
CA VAL A 707 17.40 45.65 11.15
C VAL A 707 17.49 46.49 12.43
N LEU A 708 16.36 46.78 13.07
CA LEU A 708 16.32 47.54 14.32
C LEU A 708 17.05 46.82 15.46
N GLU A 709 16.80 45.52 15.66
CA GLU A 709 17.51 44.72 16.68
C GLU A 709 19.02 44.68 16.45
N THR A 710 19.45 44.59 15.19
CA THR A 710 20.88 44.56 14.83
C THR A 710 21.56 45.90 15.11
N LEU A 711 20.86 47.01 14.86
CA LEU A 711 21.35 48.35 15.17
C LEU A 711 21.41 48.60 16.70
N GLU A 712 20.44 48.09 17.46
CA GLU A 712 20.44 48.16 18.93
C GLU A 712 21.50 47.29 19.59
N THR A 713 21.91 46.18 18.98
CA THR A 713 23.02 45.34 19.49
C THR A 713 24.41 45.86 19.10
N GLN A 714 24.50 46.73 18.09
CA GLN A 714 25.75 47.37 17.66
C GLN A 714 26.01 48.74 18.31
N ALA A 715 24.96 49.37 18.86
CA ALA A 715 25.03 50.59 19.67
C ALA A 715 25.34 50.28 21.14
#